data_AF-A0A482ZTV1-F1
#
_entry.id   AF-A0A482ZTV1-F1
#
_cell.length_a   1.000
_cell.length_b   1.000
_cell.length_c   1.000
_cell.angle_alpha   90.00
_cell.angle_beta   90.00
_cell.angle_gamma   90.00
#
_symmetry.space_group_name_H-M   'P 1'
#
loop_
_entity.id
_entity.type
_entity.pdbx_description
1 polymer ?
#
loop_
_entity_poly.entity_id
_entity_poly.type
_entity_poly.pdbx_seq_one_letter_code
_entity_poly.pdbx_strand_id
1 'polypeptide(L)'
;MNHILINATHKEEVRVAIVKNKKLTDLNIETSLNQKHKGNIYKGKISRVEQSLEAAFVDYGKERQGFLPFKEVSEALCAGVTPKGEKLTISDVLKEGQEIIIQVEKEERGNKGAALSTYVNLAGAYMIMTPNNAKSNGISRQITSSDRQALKQIIDKINMPEDAGMIVRTAGSGKSLEELQWEVDYLTELWNSINAAAENRSAPFLIYQESDIVIRTLRDYLREDTDSVIIDDLATFQNAKEFISFVLPHYLDRIKQFDPSEHSLFNHMGVESQVKNIFNREVSLKSGATIVFDPTEALTAIDINSARATKGADIEETAYNTNLEAAKEIATQLQLRDIGGLVVIDFIDMTSNEHRNAIEKAMEKATNSDRARIQIGEISRFGLLEMSRQRLMASVTESVEKVCPACDGRGTTPTIPSLALSILRQLEDGCNASSQTQRLTIQSSVDVVTYLLNEKRYDIGQLENKHKVKITLLPNPYMQFPNFSINKQQGEKKPHHKSYQGISKPQHNLAENGLSETKEVAAVNIDHPQTRIPEKKQTSEKGSFVKWLKGLFGIGKTKKTNKKRNNNRNRNNNKNRNRNRNRGGQKQQNNSQNKQQRQNKRPQNKQQNRPKSQESVKDKDNKNQTKPKPKQEVKPQATPKTEVKTTPKVEQKPASKPKPKPKPKTEIQIESKGESKQVKKAKMVFDKPKN
;
A
#
# COMPACT_ATOMS: atom_id res chain seq x y z
N MET A 1 6.64 16.81 18.22
CA MET A 1 5.43 17.37 17.60
C MET A 1 4.96 16.42 16.52
N ASN A 2 3.64 16.29 16.40
CA ASN A 2 2.95 15.43 15.44
C ASN A 2 2.11 16.29 14.50
N HIS A 3 2.30 16.13 13.19
CA HIS A 3 1.62 16.92 12.18
C HIS A 3 0.95 16.02 11.15
N ILE A 4 -0.22 16.44 10.67
CA ILE A 4 -0.81 15.95 9.43
C ILE A 4 -0.50 17.01 8.36
N LEU A 5 0.15 16.62 7.28
CA LEU A 5 0.52 17.51 6.17
C LEU A 5 -0.27 17.11 4.93
N ILE A 6 -1.01 18.04 4.35
CA ILE A 6 -1.82 17.84 3.15
C ILE A 6 -1.27 18.74 2.05
N ASN A 7 -0.73 18.10 1.01
CA ASN A 7 -0.21 18.74 -0.18
C ASN A 7 -1.20 18.46 -1.32
N ALA A 8 -2.01 19.48 -1.64
CA ALA A 8 -3.12 19.44 -2.59
C ALA A 8 -3.04 20.57 -3.64
N THR A 9 -1.89 21.26 -3.72
CA THR A 9 -1.61 22.32 -4.71
C THR A 9 -1.80 21.85 -6.16
N HIS A 10 -1.54 20.58 -6.45
CA HIS A 10 -1.79 19.92 -7.74
C HIS A 10 -3.03 19.04 -7.62
N LYS A 11 -3.95 19.13 -8.59
CA LYS A 11 -5.22 18.38 -8.56
C LYS A 11 -5.07 16.96 -9.10
N GLU A 12 -4.01 16.74 -9.86
CA GLU A 12 -3.61 15.48 -10.45
C GLU A 12 -3.20 14.46 -9.38
N GLU A 13 -2.63 14.93 -8.26
CA GLU A 13 -2.12 14.13 -7.15
C GLU A 13 -2.26 14.86 -5.81
N VAL A 14 -3.07 14.33 -4.90
CA VAL A 14 -3.18 14.78 -3.51
C VAL A 14 -2.35 13.86 -2.61
N ARG A 15 -1.39 14.44 -1.89
CA ARG A 15 -0.50 13.71 -0.96
C ARG A 15 -0.79 14.08 0.48
N VAL A 16 -0.98 13.08 1.34
CA VAL A 16 -1.23 13.27 2.77
C VAL A 16 -0.24 12.48 3.60
N ALA A 17 0.59 13.20 4.37
CA ALA A 17 1.68 12.66 5.16
C ALA A 17 1.43 12.85 6.66
N ILE A 18 1.61 11.79 7.45
CA ILE A 18 1.55 11.84 8.91
C ILE A 18 2.97 11.80 9.44
N VAL A 19 3.33 12.82 10.22
CA VAL A 19 4.72 13.07 10.65
C VAL A 19 4.78 13.15 12.16
N LYS A 20 5.53 12.25 12.79
CA LYS A 20 5.79 12.28 14.24
C LYS A 20 7.27 12.58 14.49
N ASN A 21 7.54 13.67 15.19
CA ASN A 21 8.90 14.14 15.52
C ASN A 21 9.84 14.25 14.29
N LYS A 22 9.32 14.82 13.20
CA LYS A 22 9.98 14.94 11.87
C LYS A 22 10.25 13.62 11.13
N LYS A 23 9.90 12.44 11.68
CA LYS A 23 9.87 11.18 10.92
C LYS A 23 8.50 11.01 10.26
N LEU A 24 8.48 10.66 8.97
CA LEU A 24 7.30 10.20 8.26
C LEU A 24 6.86 8.84 8.83
N THR A 25 5.59 8.73 9.24
CA THR A 25 5.01 7.51 9.84
C THR A 25 3.87 6.90 9.03
N ASP A 26 3.20 7.69 8.19
CA ASP A 26 2.17 7.22 7.26
C ASP A 26 2.17 8.14 6.03
N LEU A 27 1.87 7.59 4.85
CA LEU A 27 1.76 8.32 3.60
C LEU A 27 0.60 7.73 2.79
N ASN A 28 -0.39 8.57 2.47
CA ASN A 28 -1.41 8.25 1.50
C ASN A 28 -1.25 9.19 0.30
N ILE A 29 -1.39 8.63 -0.89
CA ILE A 29 -1.47 9.38 -2.15
C ILE A 29 -2.76 8.96 -2.85
N GLU A 30 -3.45 9.91 -3.45
CA GLU A 30 -4.59 9.70 -4.34
C GLU A 30 -4.35 10.50 -5.61
N THR A 31 -4.44 9.85 -6.77
CA THR A 31 -4.26 10.47 -8.08
C THR A 31 -5.59 10.55 -8.82
N SER A 32 -5.71 11.47 -9.77
CA SER A 32 -6.90 11.58 -10.63
C SER A 32 -7.18 10.29 -11.43
N LEU A 33 -6.16 9.48 -11.71
CA LEU A 33 -6.28 8.22 -12.44
C LEU A 33 -6.59 7.01 -11.56
N ASN A 34 -6.31 7.09 -10.25
CA ASN A 34 -6.51 6.00 -9.31
C ASN A 34 -7.21 6.52 -8.03
N GLN A 35 -8.45 6.99 -8.23
CA GLN A 35 -9.32 7.36 -7.11
C GLN A 35 -9.78 6.10 -6.36
N LYS A 36 -9.73 6.13 -5.03
CA LYS A 36 -9.99 4.95 -4.20
C LYS A 36 -11.49 4.66 -4.11
N HIS A 37 -11.93 3.66 -4.87
CA HIS A 37 -13.33 3.21 -4.90
C HIS A 37 -13.76 2.43 -3.64
N LYS A 38 -12.82 2.03 -2.76
CA LYS A 38 -13.17 1.37 -1.49
C LYS A 38 -14.09 2.25 -0.64
N GLY A 39 -15.24 1.70 -0.23
CA GLY A 39 -16.28 2.38 0.53
C GLY A 39 -17.42 2.94 -0.32
N ASN A 40 -17.21 3.14 -1.63
CA ASN A 40 -18.26 3.60 -2.55
C ASN A 40 -19.43 2.60 -2.58
N ILE A 41 -20.63 3.14 -2.73
CA ILE A 41 -21.89 2.39 -2.79
C ILE A 41 -22.51 2.59 -4.17
N TYR A 42 -22.85 1.49 -4.83
CA TYR A 42 -23.44 1.46 -6.18
C TYR A 42 -24.77 0.73 -6.15
N LYS A 43 -25.66 1.07 -7.08
CA LYS A 43 -26.72 0.15 -7.49
C LYS A 43 -26.13 -0.73 -8.57
N GLY A 44 -25.96 -2.02 -8.28
CA GLY A 44 -25.43 -3.01 -9.20
C GLY A 44 -26.53 -3.95 -9.71
N LYS A 45 -26.24 -4.64 -10.82
CA LYS A 45 -27.11 -5.65 -11.43
C LYS A 45 -26.39 -6.99 -11.44
N ILE A 46 -27.03 -8.05 -10.95
CA ILE A 46 -26.47 -9.41 -10.99
C ILE A 46 -26.28 -9.83 -12.46
N SER A 47 -25.03 -10.07 -12.86
CA SER A 47 -24.67 -10.50 -14.21
C SER A 47 -24.72 -12.02 -14.39
N ARG A 48 -24.41 -12.78 -13.33
CA ARG A 48 -24.62 -14.24 -13.22
C ARG A 48 -24.43 -14.70 -11.78
N VAL A 49 -24.95 -15.88 -11.45
CA VAL A 49 -24.81 -16.54 -10.14
C VAL A 49 -24.05 -17.86 -10.33
N GLU A 50 -23.01 -18.07 -9.53
CA GLU A 50 -22.07 -19.19 -9.65
C GLU A 50 -22.11 -20.06 -8.39
N GLN A 51 -22.97 -21.08 -8.41
CA GLN A 51 -23.22 -21.95 -7.24
C GLN A 51 -21.94 -22.65 -6.76
N SER A 52 -21.06 -23.08 -7.66
CA SER A 52 -19.78 -23.72 -7.33
C SER A 52 -18.82 -22.85 -6.51
N LEU A 53 -19.01 -21.53 -6.53
CA LEU A 53 -18.23 -20.57 -5.74
C LEU A 53 -19.01 -20.02 -4.53
N GLU A 54 -20.31 -20.37 -4.40
CA GLU A 54 -21.29 -19.67 -3.55
C GLU A 54 -21.13 -18.15 -3.68
N ALA A 55 -21.15 -17.65 -4.93
CA ALA A 55 -20.92 -16.24 -5.25
C ALA A 55 -21.70 -15.78 -6.49
N ALA A 56 -21.94 -14.48 -6.59
CA ALA A 56 -22.55 -13.82 -7.75
C ALA A 56 -21.58 -12.78 -8.32
N PHE A 57 -21.64 -12.60 -9.65
CA PHE A 57 -20.92 -11.52 -10.34
C PHE A 57 -21.89 -10.37 -10.59
N VAL A 58 -21.46 -9.16 -10.29
CA VAL A 58 -22.29 -7.94 -10.32
C VAL A 58 -21.70 -6.93 -11.29
N ASP A 59 -22.50 -6.44 -12.23
CA ASP A 59 -22.21 -5.26 -13.02
C ASP A 59 -22.59 -4.03 -12.18
N TYR A 60 -21.61 -3.17 -11.93
CA TYR A 60 -21.75 -1.94 -11.15
C TYR A 60 -21.23 -0.71 -11.91
N GLY A 61 -21.09 -0.83 -13.24
CA GLY A 61 -20.68 0.26 -14.13
C GLY A 61 -19.17 0.38 -14.38
N LYS A 62 -18.36 -0.56 -13.87
CA LYS A 62 -16.91 -0.65 -14.14
C LYS A 62 -16.62 -1.67 -15.24
N GLU A 63 -15.42 -1.56 -15.84
CA GLU A 63 -14.97 -2.48 -16.91
C GLU A 63 -14.97 -3.96 -16.49
N ARG A 64 -14.84 -4.24 -15.20
CA ARG A 64 -14.85 -5.58 -14.63
C ARG A 64 -16.00 -5.76 -13.65
N GLN A 65 -16.60 -6.95 -13.69
CA GLN A 65 -17.66 -7.33 -12.77
C GLN A 65 -17.10 -7.53 -11.36
N GLY A 66 -17.80 -7.00 -10.36
CA GLY A 66 -17.49 -7.24 -8.96
C GLY A 66 -17.91 -8.65 -8.51
N PHE A 67 -17.28 -9.14 -7.45
CA PHE A 67 -17.49 -10.46 -6.88
C PHE A 67 -18.20 -10.34 -5.53
N LEU A 68 -19.43 -10.83 -5.44
CA LEU A 68 -20.27 -10.85 -4.24
C LEU A 68 -20.41 -12.29 -3.72
N PRO A 69 -19.66 -12.69 -2.68
CA PRO A 69 -19.81 -14.02 -2.07
C PRO A 69 -21.08 -14.09 -1.19
N PHE A 70 -21.66 -15.28 -1.05
CA PHE A 70 -22.92 -15.49 -0.32
C PHE A 70 -22.89 -15.02 1.14
N LYS A 71 -21.72 -15.10 1.79
CA LYS A 71 -21.51 -14.61 3.17
C LYS A 71 -21.68 -13.10 3.33
N GLU A 72 -21.61 -12.35 2.22
CA GLU A 72 -21.75 -10.89 2.16
C GLU A 72 -23.11 -10.47 1.58
N VAL A 73 -24.05 -11.42 1.45
CA VAL A 73 -25.47 -11.17 1.12
C VAL A 73 -26.24 -10.96 2.43
N SER A 74 -27.05 -9.90 2.48
CA SER A 74 -27.75 -9.45 3.68
C SER A 74 -28.92 -10.36 4.04
N GLU A 75 -29.18 -10.48 5.35
CA GLU A 75 -30.27 -11.32 5.86
C GLU A 75 -31.65 -10.86 5.35
N ALA A 76 -31.82 -9.56 5.07
CA ALA A 76 -33.02 -9.00 4.45
C ALA A 76 -33.29 -9.55 3.04
N LEU A 77 -32.24 -9.84 2.24
CA LEU A 77 -32.40 -10.48 0.92
C LEU A 77 -32.70 -11.98 1.03
N CYS A 78 -32.22 -12.63 2.09
CA CYS A 78 -32.49 -14.03 2.39
C CYS A 78 -33.87 -14.27 3.03
N ALA A 79 -34.50 -13.23 3.60
CA ALA A 79 -35.76 -13.33 4.32
C ALA A 79 -36.91 -13.79 3.40
N GLY A 80 -37.65 -14.81 3.84
CA GLY A 80 -38.76 -15.39 3.08
C GLY A 80 -38.36 -16.29 1.91
N VAL A 81 -37.06 -16.50 1.64
CA VAL A 81 -36.59 -17.41 0.59
C VAL A 81 -36.61 -18.86 1.10
N THR A 82 -37.35 -19.73 0.41
CA THR A 82 -37.35 -21.17 0.68
C THR A 82 -36.14 -21.85 0.01
N PRO A 83 -35.31 -22.62 0.75
CA PRO A 83 -34.19 -23.34 0.16
C PRO A 83 -34.70 -24.50 -0.70
N LYS A 84 -34.06 -24.73 -1.86
CA LYS A 84 -34.40 -25.87 -2.74
C LYS A 84 -33.73 -27.19 -2.32
N GLY A 85 -32.86 -27.16 -1.30
CA GLY A 85 -32.15 -28.31 -0.74
C GLY A 85 -31.98 -28.19 0.77
N GLU A 86 -31.05 -28.96 1.34
CA GLU A 86 -30.81 -29.01 2.81
C GLU A 86 -30.36 -27.67 3.42
N LYS A 87 -29.79 -26.76 2.60
CA LYS A 87 -29.28 -25.46 3.01
C LYS A 87 -29.66 -24.42 1.95
N LEU A 88 -29.85 -23.19 2.41
CA LEU A 88 -30.02 -22.03 1.52
C LEU A 88 -28.71 -21.80 0.75
N THR A 89 -28.81 -21.70 -0.58
CA THR A 89 -27.69 -21.41 -1.48
C THR A 89 -27.86 -20.03 -2.12
N ILE A 90 -26.78 -19.45 -2.64
CA ILE A 90 -26.89 -18.16 -3.32
C ILE A 90 -27.84 -18.17 -4.52
N SER A 91 -28.00 -19.32 -5.19
CA SER A 91 -28.91 -19.53 -6.32
C SER A 91 -30.40 -19.63 -5.93
N ASP A 92 -30.69 -19.69 -4.63
CA ASP A 92 -32.06 -19.55 -4.12
C ASP A 92 -32.41 -18.07 -3.88
N VAL A 93 -31.43 -17.29 -3.42
CA VAL A 93 -31.58 -15.90 -2.97
C VAL A 93 -31.44 -14.88 -4.11
N LEU A 94 -30.44 -15.05 -4.98
CA LEU A 94 -30.12 -14.10 -6.05
C LEU A 94 -30.47 -14.65 -7.43
N LYS A 95 -30.92 -13.77 -8.32
CA LYS A 95 -31.26 -14.08 -9.72
C LYS A 95 -30.49 -13.18 -10.68
N GLU A 96 -30.18 -13.70 -11.86
CA GLU A 96 -29.62 -12.89 -12.95
C GLU A 96 -30.57 -11.73 -13.31
N GLY A 97 -30.00 -10.55 -13.54
CA GLY A 97 -30.72 -9.33 -13.83
C GLY A 97 -31.30 -8.59 -12.63
N GLN A 98 -31.25 -9.15 -11.42
CA GLN A 98 -31.70 -8.50 -10.18
C GLN A 98 -30.84 -7.27 -9.86
N GLU A 99 -31.48 -6.15 -9.51
CA GLU A 99 -30.78 -4.95 -9.02
C GLU A 99 -30.61 -5.03 -7.49
N ILE A 100 -29.42 -4.67 -6.99
CA ILE A 100 -29.09 -4.64 -5.56
C ILE A 100 -28.17 -3.46 -5.21
N ILE A 101 -28.27 -2.97 -3.97
CA ILE A 101 -27.29 -2.03 -3.41
C ILE A 101 -26.05 -2.83 -2.98
N ILE A 102 -24.87 -2.42 -3.42
CA ILE A 102 -23.58 -3.01 -3.06
C ILE A 102 -22.58 -1.94 -2.63
N GLN A 103 -21.70 -2.29 -1.69
CA GLN A 103 -20.54 -1.50 -1.29
C GLN A 103 -19.26 -2.22 -1.72
N VAL A 104 -18.26 -1.44 -2.19
CA VAL A 104 -16.92 -1.96 -2.50
C VAL A 104 -16.13 -2.16 -1.20
N GLU A 105 -15.98 -3.41 -0.77
CA GLU A 105 -15.21 -3.79 0.42
C GLU A 105 -13.71 -3.85 0.12
N LYS A 106 -13.33 -4.33 -1.08
CA LYS A 106 -11.96 -4.37 -1.59
C LYS A 106 -11.91 -3.97 -3.05
N GLU A 107 -10.93 -3.14 -3.40
CA GLU A 107 -10.71 -2.66 -4.77
C GLU A 107 -10.29 -3.78 -5.73
N GLU A 108 -10.40 -3.51 -7.02
CA GLU A 108 -9.96 -4.42 -8.07
C GLU A 108 -8.45 -4.68 -7.97
N ARG A 109 -8.01 -5.91 -8.28
CA ARG A 109 -6.60 -6.30 -8.16
C ARG A 109 -6.14 -7.22 -9.28
N GLY A 110 -5.18 -6.76 -10.07
CA GLY A 110 -4.55 -7.54 -11.14
C GLY A 110 -5.56 -7.89 -12.22
N ASN A 111 -6.11 -9.12 -12.15
CA ASN A 111 -7.19 -9.62 -13.02
C ASN A 111 -8.49 -9.95 -12.26
N LYS A 112 -8.56 -9.66 -10.95
CA LYS A 112 -9.76 -9.86 -10.13
C LYS A 112 -10.54 -8.55 -10.03
N GLY A 113 -11.86 -8.61 -10.27
CA GLY A 113 -12.77 -7.50 -9.98
C GLY A 113 -12.87 -7.21 -8.47
N ALA A 114 -13.55 -6.11 -8.13
CA ALA A 114 -13.72 -5.67 -6.75
C ALA A 114 -14.44 -6.73 -5.89
N ALA A 115 -14.09 -6.85 -4.61
CA ALA A 115 -14.88 -7.62 -3.66
C ALA A 115 -16.02 -6.74 -3.13
N LEU A 116 -17.24 -7.24 -3.26
CA LEU A 116 -18.46 -6.52 -2.94
C LEU A 116 -19.14 -7.11 -1.70
N SER A 117 -19.86 -6.26 -0.98
CA SER A 117 -20.80 -6.68 0.06
C SER A 117 -22.12 -5.94 -0.08
N THR A 118 -23.22 -6.58 0.29
CA THR A 118 -24.51 -5.90 0.49
C THR A 118 -24.62 -5.34 1.91
N TYR A 119 -23.75 -5.72 2.85
CA TYR A 119 -23.65 -5.10 4.16
C TYR A 119 -22.97 -3.74 4.03
N VAL A 120 -23.78 -2.68 4.06
CA VAL A 120 -23.29 -1.31 3.88
C VAL A 120 -22.72 -0.81 5.20
N ASN A 121 -21.49 -0.28 5.17
CA ASN A 121 -20.82 0.29 6.32
C ASN A 121 -20.60 1.80 6.10
N LEU A 122 -21.29 2.62 6.90
CA LEU A 122 -21.20 4.08 6.87
C LEU A 122 -20.26 4.55 7.98
N ALA A 123 -19.13 5.15 7.62
CA ALA A 123 -18.04 5.46 8.56
C ALA A 123 -18.11 6.92 9.06
N GLY A 124 -18.56 7.09 10.30
CA GLY A 124 -18.46 8.34 11.06
C GLY A 124 -17.07 8.55 11.67
N ALA A 125 -16.90 9.65 12.40
CA ALA A 125 -15.69 9.95 13.17
C ALA A 125 -15.58 9.09 14.43
N TYR A 126 -16.69 8.83 15.13
CA TYR A 126 -16.70 8.10 16.41
C TYR A 126 -17.17 6.65 16.28
N MET A 127 -17.96 6.31 15.26
CA MET A 127 -18.47 4.98 14.99
C MET A 127 -18.43 4.58 13.51
N ILE A 128 -18.70 3.31 13.24
CA ILE A 128 -19.12 2.79 11.94
C ILE A 128 -20.51 2.23 12.15
N MET A 129 -21.49 2.68 11.37
CA MET A 129 -22.86 2.15 11.40
C MET A 129 -23.04 1.16 10.24
N THR A 130 -23.63 0.00 10.53
CA THR A 130 -24.02 -0.99 9.53
C THR A 130 -25.56 -1.08 9.51
N PRO A 131 -26.28 -0.21 8.76
CA PRO A 131 -27.74 -0.07 8.83
C PRO A 131 -28.57 -1.32 8.49
N ASN A 132 -27.97 -2.34 7.87
CA ASN A 132 -28.65 -3.57 7.47
C ASN A 132 -28.01 -4.83 8.08
N ASN A 133 -27.45 -4.70 9.28
CA ASN A 133 -26.90 -5.81 10.06
C ASN A 133 -26.86 -5.53 11.58
N ALA A 134 -27.93 -5.87 12.29
CA ALA A 134 -28.02 -5.79 13.75
C ALA A 134 -26.98 -6.62 14.52
N LYS A 135 -26.30 -7.58 13.86
CA LYS A 135 -25.22 -8.38 14.48
C LYS A 135 -23.89 -7.64 14.47
N SER A 136 -23.76 -6.54 13.73
CA SER A 136 -22.56 -5.70 13.60
C SER A 136 -22.34 -4.77 14.81
N ASN A 137 -22.39 -5.31 16.03
CA ASN A 137 -22.25 -4.53 17.27
C ASN A 137 -20.88 -4.74 17.94
N GLY A 138 -20.18 -3.65 18.27
CA GLY A 138 -18.83 -3.75 18.85
C GLY A 138 -18.17 -2.46 19.34
N ILE A 139 -17.02 -2.62 19.98
CA ILE A 139 -16.16 -1.52 20.47
C ILE A 139 -14.72 -1.82 20.05
N SER A 140 -14.06 -0.86 19.38
CA SER A 140 -12.68 -0.94 18.87
C SER A 140 -11.72 -1.62 19.84
N ARG A 141 -10.90 -2.54 19.35
CA ARG A 141 -9.94 -3.31 20.17
C ARG A 141 -8.85 -2.44 20.80
N GLN A 142 -8.61 -1.24 20.26
CA GLN A 142 -7.61 -0.29 20.74
C GLN A 142 -8.09 0.51 21.98
N ILE A 143 -9.38 0.48 22.31
CA ILE A 143 -9.94 1.18 23.47
C ILE A 143 -9.62 0.42 24.75
N THR A 144 -9.16 1.15 25.77
CA THR A 144 -8.74 0.64 27.07
C THR A 144 -9.87 -0.06 27.83
N SER A 145 -9.53 -0.90 28.81
CA SER A 145 -10.53 -1.64 29.59
C SER A 145 -11.45 -0.75 30.43
N SER A 146 -10.95 0.38 30.95
CA SER A 146 -11.76 1.36 31.71
C SER A 146 -12.76 2.06 30.81
N ASP A 147 -12.30 2.58 29.67
CA ASP A 147 -13.14 3.37 28.77
C ASP A 147 -14.20 2.48 28.10
N ARG A 148 -13.85 1.22 27.83
CA ARG A 148 -14.79 0.20 27.34
C ARG A 148 -15.93 -0.08 28.31
N GLN A 149 -15.70 -0.02 29.63
CA GLN A 149 -16.77 -0.18 30.63
C GLN A 149 -17.70 1.03 30.63
N ALA A 150 -17.15 2.25 30.57
CA ALA A 150 -17.94 3.47 30.47
C ALA A 150 -18.77 3.51 29.17
N LEU A 151 -18.17 3.17 28.02
CA LEU A 151 -18.86 3.13 26.74
C LEU A 151 -20.02 2.14 26.72
N LYS A 152 -19.88 0.94 27.31
CA LYS A 152 -21.00 -0.03 27.40
C LYS A 152 -22.24 0.57 28.06
N GLN A 153 -22.07 1.32 29.15
CA GLN A 153 -23.17 1.99 29.87
C GLN A 153 -23.86 3.12 29.09
N ILE A 154 -23.23 3.58 28.00
CA ILE A 154 -23.74 4.62 27.11
C ILE A 154 -24.39 3.99 25.87
N ILE A 155 -23.74 2.97 25.27
CA ILE A 155 -24.21 2.28 24.06
C ILE A 155 -25.61 1.70 24.25
N ASP A 156 -25.88 1.08 25.40
CA ASP A 156 -27.20 0.50 25.72
C ASP A 156 -28.34 1.55 25.82
N LYS A 157 -28.03 2.85 25.71
CA LYS A 157 -28.98 3.98 25.73
C LYS A 157 -29.08 4.73 24.40
N ILE A 158 -28.28 4.34 23.41
CA ILE A 158 -28.34 4.93 22.07
C ILE A 158 -29.55 4.35 21.35
N ASN A 159 -30.39 5.22 20.80
CA ASN A 159 -31.51 4.85 19.96
C ASN A 159 -30.99 4.53 18.56
N MET A 160 -30.79 3.23 18.29
CA MET A 160 -30.41 2.72 16.98
C MET A 160 -31.65 2.45 16.11
N PRO A 161 -31.58 2.64 14.78
CA PRO A 161 -32.62 2.15 13.87
C PRO A 161 -32.80 0.63 13.96
N GLU A 162 -33.99 0.15 13.59
CA GLU A 162 -34.25 -1.29 13.45
C GLU A 162 -33.27 -1.92 12.43
N ASP A 163 -32.87 -3.16 12.69
CA ASP A 163 -31.88 -3.93 11.92
C ASP A 163 -30.48 -3.30 11.76
N ALA A 164 -30.17 -2.19 12.43
CA ALA A 164 -28.86 -1.54 12.39
C ALA A 164 -27.89 -2.03 13.49
N GLY A 165 -26.60 -2.16 13.14
CA GLY A 165 -25.50 -2.39 14.08
C GLY A 165 -24.53 -1.21 14.13
N MET A 166 -23.74 -1.12 15.22
CA MET A 166 -22.72 -0.08 15.40
C MET A 166 -21.39 -0.64 15.96
N ILE A 167 -20.29 -0.23 15.35
CA ILE A 167 -18.92 -0.43 15.89
C ILE A 167 -18.32 0.90 16.33
N VAL A 168 -18.16 1.12 17.63
CA VAL A 168 -17.51 2.33 18.18
C VAL A 168 -16.02 2.32 17.89
N ARG A 169 -15.53 3.37 17.20
CA ARG A 169 -14.13 3.61 16.83
C ARG A 169 -13.34 4.18 18.01
N THR A 170 -12.01 4.11 17.92
CA THR A 170 -11.10 4.59 18.98
C THR A 170 -11.31 6.07 19.34
N ALA A 171 -11.71 6.91 18.37
CA ALA A 171 -12.06 8.32 18.60
C ALA A 171 -13.38 8.55 19.35
N GLY A 172 -14.25 7.53 19.44
CA GLY A 172 -15.47 7.56 20.25
C GLY A 172 -15.22 7.39 21.75
N SER A 173 -13.99 7.09 22.17
CA SER A 173 -13.66 7.00 23.60
C SER A 173 -13.89 8.35 24.30
N GLY A 174 -14.54 8.33 25.47
CA GLY A 174 -14.83 9.55 26.25
C GLY A 174 -15.95 10.44 25.70
N LYS A 175 -16.64 10.02 24.64
CA LYS A 175 -17.79 10.75 24.07
C LYS A 175 -19.06 10.56 24.91
N SER A 176 -19.90 11.59 24.97
CA SER A 176 -21.18 11.53 25.69
C SER A 176 -22.27 10.84 24.87
N LEU A 177 -23.40 10.55 25.51
CA LEU A 177 -24.55 9.93 24.84
C LEU A 177 -25.06 10.83 23.70
N GLU A 178 -25.09 12.14 23.91
CA GLU A 178 -25.56 13.12 22.93
C GLU A 178 -24.62 13.26 21.73
N GLU A 179 -23.29 13.19 21.96
CA GLU A 179 -22.29 13.20 20.88
C GLU A 179 -22.39 11.94 20.00
N LEU A 180 -22.67 10.78 20.59
CA LEU A 180 -22.81 9.51 19.87
C LEU A 180 -24.18 9.40 19.17
N GLN A 181 -25.28 9.76 19.85
CA GLN A 181 -26.62 9.74 19.24
C GLN A 181 -26.68 10.65 18.00
N TRP A 182 -26.11 11.85 18.08
CA TRP A 182 -26.06 12.77 16.93
C TRP A 182 -25.36 12.15 15.71
N GLU A 183 -24.32 11.33 15.90
CA GLU A 183 -23.65 10.65 14.78
C GLU A 183 -24.49 9.48 14.24
N VAL A 184 -25.25 8.76 15.08
CA VAL A 184 -26.24 7.76 14.63
C VAL A 184 -27.33 8.42 13.80
N ASP A 185 -27.87 9.55 14.26
CA ASP A 185 -28.95 10.28 13.57
C ASP A 185 -28.48 10.73 12.17
N TYR A 186 -27.26 11.29 12.07
CA TYR A 186 -26.63 11.66 10.80
C TYR A 186 -26.42 10.47 9.87
N LEU A 187 -25.83 9.37 10.36
CA LEU A 187 -25.58 8.19 9.53
C LEU A 187 -26.88 7.51 9.07
N THR A 188 -27.97 7.68 9.85
CA THR A 188 -29.33 7.25 9.49
C THR A 188 -29.93 8.12 8.37
N GLU A 189 -29.76 9.44 8.44
CA GLU A 189 -30.17 10.37 7.36
C GLU A 189 -29.42 10.08 6.05
N LEU A 190 -28.12 9.80 6.14
CA LEU A 190 -27.30 9.38 4.99
C LEU A 190 -27.80 8.05 4.39
N TRP A 191 -28.13 7.06 5.24
CA TRP A 191 -28.69 5.78 4.77
C TRP A 191 -30.04 5.95 4.07
N ASN A 192 -30.94 6.77 4.63
CA ASN A 192 -32.23 7.08 4.01
C ASN A 192 -32.05 7.76 2.64
N SER A 193 -31.07 8.66 2.52
CA SER A 193 -30.71 9.32 1.26
C SER A 193 -30.18 8.33 0.22
N ILE A 194 -29.37 7.34 0.64
CA ILE A 194 -28.85 6.26 -0.22
C ILE A 194 -30.00 5.39 -0.75
N ASN A 195 -30.95 4.98 0.10
CA ASN A 195 -32.10 4.18 -0.32
C ASN A 195 -33.00 4.95 -1.29
N ALA A 196 -33.34 6.20 -0.98
CA ALA A 196 -34.15 7.05 -1.87
C ALA A 196 -33.47 7.25 -3.23
N ALA A 197 -32.15 7.45 -3.28
CA ALA A 197 -31.41 7.53 -4.54
C ALA A 197 -31.40 6.20 -5.32
N ALA A 198 -31.33 5.06 -4.62
CA ALA A 198 -31.37 3.73 -5.22
C ALA A 198 -32.73 3.38 -5.83
N GLU A 199 -33.84 3.82 -5.22
CA GLU A 199 -35.20 3.61 -5.76
C GLU A 199 -35.45 4.43 -7.02
N ASN A 200 -34.99 5.68 -7.05
CA ASN A 200 -35.29 6.63 -8.13
C ASN A 200 -34.53 6.42 -9.46
N ARG A 201 -33.59 5.46 -9.53
CA ARG A 201 -32.76 5.23 -10.73
C ARG A 201 -32.45 3.75 -10.93
N SER A 202 -32.43 3.29 -12.19
CA SER A 202 -32.06 1.92 -12.58
C SER A 202 -30.55 1.69 -12.54
N ALA A 203 -30.12 0.46 -12.29
CA ALA A 203 -28.71 0.07 -12.29
C ALA A 203 -28.13 0.00 -13.73
N PRO A 204 -26.79 0.11 -13.89
CA PRO A 204 -25.78 0.39 -12.86
C PRO A 204 -25.48 1.89 -12.69
N PHE A 205 -25.25 2.34 -11.45
CA PHE A 205 -24.70 3.69 -11.17
C PHE A 205 -24.13 3.82 -9.75
N LEU A 206 -23.27 4.84 -9.57
CA LEU A 206 -22.72 5.28 -8.28
C LEU A 206 -23.78 6.02 -7.45
N ILE A 207 -24.19 5.43 -6.32
CA ILE A 207 -25.13 6.08 -5.39
C ILE A 207 -24.38 7.07 -4.49
N TYR A 208 -23.34 6.61 -3.80
CA TYR A 208 -22.56 7.39 -2.84
C TYR A 208 -21.07 7.16 -3.05
N GLN A 209 -20.31 8.27 -3.10
CA GLN A 209 -18.85 8.26 -3.13
C GLN A 209 -18.31 8.44 -1.70
N GLU A 210 -17.42 7.57 -1.27
CA GLU A 210 -16.73 7.71 0.01
C GLU A 210 -15.84 8.97 0.01
N SER A 211 -15.82 9.69 1.13
CA SER A 211 -15.15 10.99 1.26
C SER A 211 -13.68 10.97 0.80
N ASP A 212 -13.21 12.10 0.27
CA ASP A 212 -11.85 12.27 -0.25
C ASP A 212 -10.74 11.90 0.77
N ILE A 213 -9.52 11.71 0.28
CA ILE A 213 -8.33 11.41 1.11
C ILE A 213 -8.12 12.38 2.29
N VAL A 214 -8.53 13.65 2.18
CA VAL A 214 -8.34 14.68 3.22
C VAL A 214 -9.36 14.48 4.35
N ILE A 215 -10.65 14.46 4.04
CA ILE A 215 -11.73 14.21 4.99
C ILE A 215 -11.56 12.84 5.64
N ARG A 216 -11.23 11.81 4.85
CA ARG A 216 -10.90 10.45 5.30
C ARG A 216 -9.72 10.46 6.28
N THR A 217 -8.65 11.21 5.99
CA THR A 217 -7.51 11.34 6.92
C THR A 217 -7.89 12.06 8.20
N LEU A 218 -8.66 13.15 8.12
CA LEU A 218 -9.11 13.90 9.29
C LEU A 218 -9.96 13.02 10.21
N ARG A 219 -10.95 12.32 9.67
CA ARG A 219 -11.78 11.34 10.38
C ARG A 219 -10.92 10.25 11.05
N ASP A 220 -10.00 9.66 10.28
CA ASP A 220 -9.31 8.44 10.68
C ASP A 220 -8.05 8.67 11.53
N TYR A 221 -7.44 9.86 11.49
CA TYR A 221 -6.16 10.17 12.14
C TYR A 221 -6.11 11.44 12.99
N LEU A 222 -7.06 12.37 12.91
CA LEU A 222 -7.05 13.55 13.80
C LEU A 222 -7.39 13.13 15.23
N ARG A 223 -6.44 13.31 16.15
CA ARG A 223 -6.52 12.86 17.55
C ARG A 223 -5.92 13.90 18.48
N GLU A 224 -6.10 13.72 19.79
CA GLU A 224 -5.59 14.65 20.81
C GLU A 224 -4.06 14.84 20.73
N ASP A 225 -3.32 13.83 20.28
CA ASP A 225 -1.85 13.87 20.10
C ASP A 225 -1.39 14.57 18.81
N THR A 226 -2.30 15.10 17.98
CA THR A 226 -1.98 15.81 16.73
C THR A 226 -1.84 17.31 16.99
N ASP A 227 -0.64 17.88 16.91
CA ASP A 227 -0.40 19.31 17.22
C ASP A 227 -0.95 20.27 16.17
N SER A 228 -0.92 19.87 14.88
CA SER A 228 -1.52 20.65 13.80
C SER A 228 -1.80 19.84 12.54
N VAL A 229 -2.84 20.25 11.82
CA VAL A 229 -3.06 19.91 10.41
C VAL A 229 -2.61 21.09 9.57
N ILE A 230 -1.77 20.88 8.57
CA ILE A 230 -1.23 21.93 7.70
C ILE A 230 -1.61 21.60 6.25
N ILE A 231 -2.29 22.54 5.59
CA ILE A 231 -2.88 22.37 4.25
C ILE A 231 -2.39 23.50 3.34
N ASP A 232 -1.89 23.19 2.14
CA ASP A 232 -1.31 24.19 1.23
C ASP A 232 -2.26 24.74 0.16
N ASP A 233 -3.38 24.05 -0.13
CA ASP A 233 -4.45 24.58 -0.99
C ASP A 233 -5.56 25.25 -0.17
N LEU A 234 -6.05 26.39 -0.66
CA LEU A 234 -7.10 27.19 -0.02
C LEU A 234 -8.47 26.51 -0.05
N ALA A 235 -8.85 25.88 -1.16
CA ALA A 235 -10.15 25.23 -1.27
C ALA A 235 -10.22 23.99 -0.35
N THR A 236 -9.18 23.17 -0.40
CA THR A 236 -8.98 22.02 0.50
C THR A 236 -8.97 22.46 1.98
N PHE A 237 -8.32 23.58 2.31
CA PHE A 237 -8.33 24.15 3.66
C PHE A 237 -9.73 24.58 4.10
N GLN A 238 -10.52 25.21 3.22
CA GLN A 238 -11.90 25.61 3.52
C GLN A 238 -12.79 24.39 3.77
N ASN A 239 -12.78 23.40 2.89
CA ASN A 239 -13.56 22.16 3.02
C ASN A 239 -13.19 21.39 4.31
N ALA A 240 -11.89 21.24 4.58
CA ALA A 240 -11.40 20.62 5.81
C ALA A 240 -11.87 21.36 7.06
N LYS A 241 -11.82 22.69 7.06
CA LYS A 241 -12.26 23.53 8.18
C LYS A 241 -13.77 23.46 8.39
N GLU A 242 -14.55 23.40 7.31
CA GLU A 242 -16.00 23.22 7.34
C GLU A 242 -16.37 21.89 8.01
N PHE A 243 -15.87 20.77 7.48
CA PHE A 243 -16.07 19.43 8.05
C PHE A 243 -15.70 19.36 9.54
N ILE A 244 -14.52 19.87 9.91
CA ILE A 244 -14.09 19.91 11.32
C ILE A 244 -15.01 20.79 12.18
N SER A 245 -15.60 21.85 11.63
CA SER A 245 -16.54 22.71 12.38
C SER A 245 -17.87 22.02 12.71
N PHE A 246 -18.29 21.04 11.91
CA PHE A 246 -19.50 20.26 12.15
C PHE A 246 -19.24 19.04 13.05
N VAL A 247 -18.16 18.29 12.80
CA VAL A 247 -17.92 16.98 13.43
C VAL A 247 -16.98 17.05 14.64
N LEU A 248 -15.96 17.93 14.60
CA LEU A 248 -14.81 17.95 15.51
C LEU A 248 -14.40 19.37 15.95
N PRO A 249 -15.33 20.24 16.41
CA PRO A 249 -15.08 21.68 16.59
C PRO A 249 -13.92 22.00 17.55
N HIS A 250 -13.64 21.11 18.52
CA HIS A 250 -12.52 21.24 19.46
C HIS A 250 -11.11 21.14 18.83
N TYR A 251 -10.99 20.80 17.54
CA TYR A 251 -9.72 20.79 16.81
C TYR A 251 -9.58 21.92 15.76
N LEU A 252 -10.54 22.86 15.68
CA LEU A 252 -10.53 23.94 14.69
C LEU A 252 -9.28 24.83 14.74
N ASP A 253 -8.69 25.03 15.92
CA ASP A 253 -7.47 25.81 16.15
C ASP A 253 -6.20 25.11 15.62
N ARG A 254 -6.28 23.80 15.41
CA ARG A 254 -5.18 22.97 14.90
C ARG A 254 -5.09 22.98 13.38
N ILE A 255 -6.17 23.35 12.67
CA ILE A 255 -6.24 23.40 11.21
C ILE A 255 -5.61 24.71 10.71
N LYS A 256 -4.51 24.62 9.97
CA LYS A 256 -3.70 25.76 9.53
C LYS A 256 -3.50 25.73 8.02
N GLN A 257 -3.66 26.89 7.39
CA GLN A 257 -3.25 27.08 5.99
C GLN A 257 -1.74 27.33 5.94
N PHE A 258 -1.11 26.84 4.89
CA PHE A 258 0.27 27.13 4.50
C PHE A 258 0.25 27.82 3.14
N ASP A 259 1.18 28.76 2.92
CA ASP A 259 1.34 29.42 1.62
C ASP A 259 2.46 28.72 0.82
N PRO A 260 2.17 28.05 -0.31
CA PRO A 260 3.17 27.36 -1.12
C PRO A 260 4.02 28.30 -2.00
N SER A 261 3.85 29.63 -1.90
CA SER A 261 4.51 30.62 -2.77
C SER A 261 6.05 30.58 -2.79
N GLU A 262 6.70 30.39 -1.64
CA GLU A 262 8.17 30.33 -1.54
C GLU A 262 8.71 28.89 -1.62
N HIS A 263 8.06 27.95 -0.94
CA HIS A 263 8.49 26.56 -0.76
C HIS A 263 7.28 25.63 -0.71
N SER A 264 7.37 24.42 -1.29
CA SER A 264 6.31 23.42 -1.10
C SER A 264 6.27 22.90 0.34
N LEU A 265 5.07 22.55 0.83
CA LEU A 265 4.83 22.14 2.22
C LEU A 265 5.77 21.01 2.68
N PHE A 266 5.92 19.97 1.87
CA PHE A 266 6.75 18.80 2.22
C PHE A 266 8.25 19.11 2.23
N ASN A 267 8.72 20.08 1.43
CA ASN A 267 10.10 20.55 1.49
C ASN A 267 10.33 21.40 2.74
N HIS A 268 9.45 22.38 3.01
CA HIS A 268 9.51 23.23 4.21
C HIS A 268 9.51 22.40 5.50
N MET A 269 8.72 21.33 5.56
CA MET A 269 8.65 20.42 6.71
C MET A 269 9.77 19.36 6.76
N GLY A 270 10.63 19.27 5.73
CA GLY A 270 11.76 18.31 5.68
C GLY A 270 11.35 16.85 5.45
N VAL A 271 10.23 16.63 4.76
CA VAL A 271 9.59 15.30 4.59
C VAL A 271 9.70 14.78 3.15
N GLU A 272 9.84 15.67 2.16
CA GLU A 272 9.91 15.31 0.73
C GLU A 272 11.00 14.26 0.41
N SER A 273 12.15 14.30 1.09
CA SER A 273 13.21 13.29 0.93
C SER A 273 12.80 11.92 1.48
N GLN A 274 12.03 11.88 2.57
CA GLN A 274 11.49 10.64 3.13
C GLN A 274 10.40 10.06 2.22
N VAL A 275 9.56 10.92 1.63
CA VAL A 275 8.56 10.54 0.62
C VAL A 275 9.24 9.94 -0.62
N LYS A 276 10.28 10.57 -1.16
CA LYS A 276 11.02 10.04 -2.32
C LYS A 276 11.65 8.67 -2.05
N ASN A 277 12.12 8.42 -0.83
CA ASN A 277 12.70 7.13 -0.45
C ASN A 277 11.69 5.97 -0.42
N ILE A 278 10.38 6.22 -0.40
CA ILE A 278 9.33 5.19 -0.44
C ILE A 278 9.25 4.55 -1.84
N PHE A 279 9.58 5.28 -2.90
CA PHE A 279 9.59 4.78 -4.28
C PHE A 279 10.91 4.10 -4.67
N ASN A 280 11.98 4.32 -3.91
CA ASN A 280 13.26 3.68 -4.19
C ASN A 280 13.16 2.17 -3.92
N ARG A 281 13.69 1.35 -4.84
CA ARG A 281 13.92 -0.08 -4.64
C ARG A 281 14.83 -0.36 -3.44
N GLU A 282 15.79 0.54 -3.19
CA GLU A 282 16.80 0.42 -2.13
C GLU A 282 16.62 1.49 -1.04
N VAL A 283 16.74 1.09 0.22
CA VAL A 283 16.67 1.96 1.40
C VAL A 283 17.96 1.86 2.19
N SER A 284 18.67 2.98 2.32
CA SER A 284 19.93 3.06 3.08
C SER A 284 19.68 3.15 4.59
N LEU A 285 20.41 2.33 5.35
CA LEU A 285 20.46 2.32 6.80
C LEU A 285 21.55 3.26 7.34
N LYS A 286 21.49 3.62 8.63
CA LYS A 286 22.50 4.50 9.28
C LYS A 286 23.84 3.80 9.46
N SER A 287 23.83 2.48 9.61
CA SER A 287 25.01 1.60 9.50
C SER A 287 25.69 1.66 8.12
N GLY A 288 25.01 2.18 7.09
CA GLY A 288 25.48 2.23 5.70
C GLY A 288 25.07 1.03 4.86
N ALA A 289 24.53 -0.03 5.48
CA ALA A 289 23.89 -1.15 4.80
C ALA A 289 22.64 -0.70 3.99
N THR A 290 22.17 -1.53 3.06
CA THR A 290 21.00 -1.23 2.21
C THR A 290 20.00 -2.38 2.23
N ILE A 291 18.73 -2.04 2.48
CA ILE A 291 17.60 -2.97 2.31
C ILE A 291 17.09 -2.84 0.87
N VAL A 292 16.80 -3.97 0.23
CA VAL A 292 16.28 -4.06 -1.13
C VAL A 292 14.87 -4.63 -1.08
N PHE A 293 13.91 -4.02 -1.78
CA PHE A 293 12.52 -4.49 -1.85
C PHE A 293 12.18 -4.92 -3.29
N ASP A 294 11.94 -6.21 -3.50
CA ASP A 294 11.57 -6.78 -4.80
C ASP A 294 10.15 -7.39 -4.76
N PRO A 295 9.12 -6.68 -5.27
CA PRO A 295 7.78 -7.23 -5.39
C PRO A 295 7.71 -8.27 -6.53
N THR A 296 7.09 -9.41 -6.25
CA THR A 296 6.80 -10.47 -7.24
C THR A 296 5.28 -10.65 -7.36
N GLU A 297 4.83 -11.54 -8.25
CA GLU A 297 3.40 -11.86 -8.43
C GLU A 297 2.73 -12.37 -7.13
N ALA A 298 3.44 -13.21 -6.36
CA ALA A 298 2.87 -13.90 -5.19
C ALA A 298 3.27 -13.27 -3.84
N LEU A 299 4.50 -12.75 -3.74
CA LEU A 299 5.11 -12.27 -2.49
C LEU A 299 6.02 -11.07 -2.70
N THR A 300 6.39 -10.37 -1.63
CA THR A 300 7.49 -9.37 -1.67
C THR A 300 8.73 -9.98 -1.05
N ALA A 301 9.83 -10.04 -1.80
CA ALA A 301 11.14 -10.42 -1.29
C ALA A 301 11.88 -9.19 -0.76
N ILE A 302 12.59 -9.35 0.35
CA ILE A 302 13.40 -8.30 0.97
C ILE A 302 14.79 -8.85 1.26
N ASP A 303 15.83 -8.16 0.81
CA ASP A 303 17.25 -8.55 0.95
C ASP A 303 18.03 -7.44 1.70
N ILE A 304 19.08 -7.81 2.46
CA ILE A 304 19.84 -6.91 3.33
C ILE A 304 21.33 -6.98 3.01
N ASN A 305 21.83 -5.95 2.33
CA ASN A 305 23.22 -5.87 1.89
C ASN A 305 24.10 -5.09 2.87
N SER A 306 25.05 -5.78 3.50
CA SER A 306 25.99 -5.22 4.49
C SER A 306 27.25 -4.57 3.91
N ALA A 307 27.43 -4.58 2.58
CA ALA A 307 28.70 -4.33 1.88
C ALA A 307 29.39 -2.96 2.13
N ARG A 308 28.72 -2.00 2.79
CA ARG A 308 29.28 -0.68 3.16
C ARG A 308 29.49 -0.50 4.67
N ALA A 309 29.03 -1.45 5.50
CA ALA A 309 29.04 -1.37 6.97
C ALA A 309 30.27 -2.06 7.62
N THR A 310 31.14 -2.70 6.84
CA THR A 310 32.23 -3.60 7.28
C THR A 310 33.46 -2.88 7.90
N LYS A 311 33.25 -1.83 8.70
CA LYS A 311 34.31 -1.09 9.42
C LYS A 311 34.63 -1.64 10.81
N GLY A 312 33.90 -2.66 11.28
CA GLY A 312 34.12 -3.33 12.56
C GLY A 312 35.10 -4.51 12.46
N ALA A 313 35.68 -4.90 13.59
CA ALA A 313 36.55 -6.08 13.69
C ALA A 313 35.76 -7.40 13.85
N ASP A 314 34.53 -7.33 14.34
CA ASP A 314 33.62 -8.48 14.49
C ASP A 314 32.53 -8.44 13.42
N ILE A 315 32.49 -9.49 12.60
CA ILE A 315 31.54 -9.66 11.50
C ILE A 315 30.16 -10.10 12.01
N GLU A 316 30.10 -10.94 13.05
CA GLU A 316 28.83 -11.44 13.62
C GLU A 316 28.11 -10.33 14.38
N GLU A 317 28.83 -9.52 15.17
CA GLU A 317 28.26 -8.34 15.83
C GLU A 317 27.80 -7.29 14.80
N THR A 318 28.55 -7.09 13.70
CA THR A 318 28.15 -6.17 12.63
C THR A 318 26.88 -6.66 11.92
N ALA A 319 26.78 -7.95 11.61
CA ALA A 319 25.60 -8.57 10.99
C ALA A 319 24.37 -8.46 11.90
N TYR A 320 24.50 -8.82 13.18
CA TYR A 320 23.43 -8.73 14.16
C TYR A 320 22.90 -7.31 14.34
N ASN A 321 23.79 -6.32 14.54
CA ASN A 321 23.38 -4.92 14.67
C ASN A 321 22.73 -4.37 13.38
N THR A 322 23.22 -4.78 12.21
CA THR A 322 22.63 -4.41 10.91
C THR A 322 21.21 -4.99 10.78
N ASN A 323 21.02 -6.27 11.10
CA ASN A 323 19.71 -6.92 11.07
C ASN A 323 18.72 -6.29 12.08
N LEU A 324 19.17 -5.90 13.27
CA LEU A 324 18.35 -5.17 14.26
C LEU A 324 17.98 -3.75 13.83
N GLU A 325 18.78 -3.11 12.97
CA GLU A 325 18.41 -1.84 12.33
C GLU A 325 17.41 -2.10 11.19
N ALA A 326 17.73 -3.07 10.33
CA ALA A 326 16.91 -3.46 9.19
C ALA A 326 15.50 -3.86 9.61
N ALA A 327 15.32 -4.67 10.65
CA ALA A 327 14.01 -5.08 11.16
C ALA A 327 13.08 -3.88 11.46
N LYS A 328 13.62 -2.80 12.04
CA LYS A 328 12.85 -1.59 12.39
C LYS A 328 12.50 -0.76 11.16
N GLU A 329 13.41 -0.69 10.20
CA GLU A 329 13.18 0.06 8.97
C GLU A 329 12.28 -0.71 8.00
N ILE A 330 12.40 -2.04 7.89
CA ILE A 330 11.47 -2.89 7.15
C ILE A 330 10.04 -2.72 7.68
N ALA A 331 9.82 -2.83 8.99
CA ALA A 331 8.50 -2.57 9.57
C ALA A 331 7.97 -1.16 9.24
N THR A 332 8.84 -0.14 9.27
CA THR A 332 8.48 1.22 8.84
C THR A 332 8.08 1.27 7.34
N GLN A 333 8.89 0.67 6.46
CA GLN A 333 8.68 0.69 5.01
C GLN A 333 7.45 -0.14 4.58
N LEU A 334 7.17 -1.27 5.25
CA LEU A 334 5.95 -2.05 5.03
C LEU A 334 4.69 -1.22 5.30
N GLN A 335 4.70 -0.40 6.36
CA GLN A 335 3.62 0.54 6.64
C GLN A 335 3.59 1.68 5.61
N LEU A 336 4.71 2.37 5.37
CA LEU A 336 4.79 3.55 4.49
C LEU A 336 4.48 3.27 3.01
N ARG A 337 4.78 2.07 2.52
CA ARG A 337 4.47 1.61 1.15
C ARG A 337 3.10 0.91 1.06
N ASP A 338 2.45 0.66 2.21
CA ASP A 338 1.32 -0.27 2.44
C ASP A 338 1.51 -1.65 1.76
N ILE A 339 2.72 -2.20 1.82
CA ILE A 339 3.03 -3.54 1.30
C ILE A 339 2.25 -4.57 2.11
N GLY A 340 1.57 -5.50 1.44
CA GLY A 340 0.85 -6.60 2.10
C GLY A 340 0.69 -7.83 1.23
N GLY A 341 0.18 -8.89 1.83
CA GLY A 341 0.30 -10.26 1.34
C GLY A 341 1.42 -10.99 2.06
N LEU A 342 2.04 -11.96 1.38
CA LEU A 342 3.22 -12.67 1.87
C LEU A 342 4.48 -11.80 1.65
N VAL A 343 5.33 -11.74 2.67
CA VAL A 343 6.63 -11.07 2.63
C VAL A 343 7.67 -12.06 3.14
N VAL A 344 8.81 -12.14 2.45
CA VAL A 344 9.95 -12.99 2.82
C VAL A 344 11.17 -12.09 2.97
N ILE A 345 11.85 -12.19 4.11
CA ILE A 345 13.02 -11.36 4.45
C ILE A 345 14.24 -12.26 4.55
N ASP A 346 15.24 -12.00 3.72
CA ASP A 346 16.57 -12.58 3.80
C ASP A 346 17.43 -11.72 4.73
N PHE A 347 17.66 -12.22 5.96
CA PHE A 347 18.53 -11.56 6.93
C PHE A 347 19.97 -12.04 6.75
N ILE A 348 20.94 -11.16 7.03
CA ILE A 348 22.35 -11.53 7.00
C ILE A 348 22.57 -12.72 7.94
N ASP A 349 23.19 -13.79 7.43
CA ASP A 349 23.44 -15.05 8.16
C ASP A 349 24.04 -14.81 9.56
N MET A 350 23.54 -15.56 10.54
CA MET A 350 24.03 -15.54 11.93
C MET A 350 24.11 -16.95 12.50
N THR A 351 25.24 -17.26 13.12
CA THR A 351 25.49 -18.54 13.80
C THR A 351 24.74 -18.65 15.12
N SER A 352 24.59 -17.55 15.87
CA SER A 352 23.87 -17.54 17.15
C SER A 352 22.35 -17.65 17.00
N ASN A 353 21.75 -18.66 17.65
CA ASN A 353 20.29 -18.77 17.82
C ASN A 353 19.72 -17.61 18.66
N GLU A 354 20.50 -17.06 19.60
CA GLU A 354 20.06 -15.93 20.42
C GLU A 354 19.89 -14.66 19.58
N HIS A 355 20.80 -14.43 18.63
CA HIS A 355 20.70 -13.31 17.68
C HIS A 355 19.47 -13.43 16.78
N ARG A 356 19.20 -14.63 16.23
CA ARG A 356 18.00 -14.92 15.42
C ARG A 356 16.71 -14.63 16.20
N ASN A 357 16.56 -15.21 17.39
CA ASN A 357 15.41 -14.98 18.27
C ASN A 357 15.25 -13.51 18.70
N ALA A 358 16.34 -12.74 18.78
CA ALA A 358 16.30 -11.32 19.10
C ALA A 358 15.84 -10.46 17.91
N ILE A 359 16.12 -10.86 16.68
CA ILE A 359 15.64 -10.19 15.46
C ILE A 359 14.16 -10.48 15.20
N GLU A 360 13.69 -11.70 15.43
CA GLU A 360 12.26 -12.05 15.41
C GLU A 360 11.47 -11.15 16.37
N LYS A 361 11.92 -11.06 17.64
CA LYS A 361 11.33 -10.17 18.65
C LYS A 361 11.44 -8.68 18.29
N ALA A 362 12.49 -8.29 17.56
CA ALA A 362 12.62 -6.91 17.06
C ALA A 362 11.61 -6.62 15.94
N MET A 363 11.34 -7.58 15.05
CA MET A 363 10.29 -7.50 14.03
C MET A 363 8.89 -7.44 14.65
N GLU A 364 8.57 -8.33 15.59
CA GLU A 364 7.31 -8.29 16.37
C GLU A 364 7.14 -6.92 17.04
N LYS A 365 8.16 -6.46 17.77
CA LYS A 365 8.12 -5.18 18.47
C LYS A 365 7.96 -3.98 17.53
N ALA A 366 8.58 -4.01 16.36
CA ALA A 366 8.50 -2.93 15.37
C ALA A 366 7.16 -2.90 14.62
N THR A 367 6.52 -4.06 14.44
CA THR A 367 5.22 -4.19 13.75
C THR A 367 4.01 -4.00 14.68
N ASN A 368 4.17 -4.06 16.00
CA ASN A 368 3.09 -3.88 16.99
C ASN A 368 2.28 -2.58 16.88
N SER A 369 2.83 -1.52 16.26
CA SER A 369 2.11 -0.25 16.03
C SER A 369 1.35 -0.20 14.70
N ASP A 370 1.45 -1.23 13.85
CA ASP A 370 0.74 -1.27 12.57
C ASP A 370 -0.77 -1.48 12.77
N ARG A 371 -1.54 -0.84 11.88
CA ARG A 371 -3.00 -1.00 11.75
C ARG A 371 -3.38 -2.33 11.09
N ALA A 372 -2.49 -2.90 10.28
CA ALA A 372 -2.68 -4.18 9.61
C ALA A 372 -2.47 -5.36 10.58
N ARG A 373 -3.29 -6.41 10.45
CA ARG A 373 -2.98 -7.69 11.11
C ARG A 373 -1.74 -8.29 10.47
N ILE A 374 -0.76 -8.61 11.29
CA ILE A 374 0.52 -9.19 10.89
C ILE A 374 0.70 -10.54 11.58
N GLN A 375 1.25 -11.51 10.87
CA GLN A 375 1.71 -12.80 11.40
C GLN A 375 3.18 -12.96 11.00
N ILE A 376 4.04 -13.29 11.96
CA ILE A 376 5.49 -13.47 11.77
C ILE A 376 5.81 -14.93 12.11
N GLY A 377 6.59 -15.59 11.25
CA GLY A 377 7.19 -16.90 11.50
C GLY A 377 8.60 -16.79 12.08
N GLU A 378 9.15 -17.94 12.48
CA GLU A 378 10.55 -18.08 12.90
C GLU A 378 11.49 -17.99 11.68
N ILE A 379 12.76 -17.63 11.92
CA ILE A 379 13.82 -17.68 10.90
C ILE A 379 14.08 -19.13 10.51
N SER A 380 13.77 -19.44 9.26
CA SER A 380 13.87 -20.78 8.68
C SER A 380 15.31 -21.34 8.69
N ARG A 381 15.45 -22.62 8.36
CA ARG A 381 16.76 -23.27 8.16
C ARG A 381 17.57 -22.69 6.99
N PHE A 382 16.94 -21.87 6.15
CA PHE A 382 17.56 -21.21 5.01
C PHE A 382 17.86 -19.71 5.26
N GLY A 383 17.78 -19.23 6.51
CA GLY A 383 18.03 -17.82 6.86
C GLY A 383 16.83 -16.88 6.65
N LEU A 384 15.83 -17.32 5.87
CA LEU A 384 14.64 -16.54 5.53
C LEU A 384 13.64 -16.46 6.69
N LEU A 385 13.12 -15.26 6.98
CA LEU A 385 11.94 -15.02 7.80
C LEU A 385 10.70 -14.84 6.92
N GLU A 386 9.65 -15.60 7.20
CA GLU A 386 8.36 -15.48 6.51
C GLU A 386 7.38 -14.67 7.36
N MET A 387 6.63 -13.75 6.74
CA MET A 387 5.55 -13.03 7.41
C MET A 387 4.38 -12.75 6.47
N SER A 388 3.16 -12.67 7.01
CA SER A 388 2.00 -12.18 6.28
C SER A 388 1.51 -10.86 6.88
N ARG A 389 1.18 -9.88 6.02
CA ARG A 389 0.60 -8.59 6.40
C ARG A 389 -0.71 -8.36 5.67
N GLN A 390 -1.78 -8.06 6.40
CA GLN A 390 -3.08 -7.75 5.81
C GLN A 390 -2.97 -6.52 4.89
N ARG A 391 -3.33 -6.67 3.61
CA ARG A 391 -3.54 -5.52 2.71
C ARG A 391 -4.74 -4.71 3.17
N LEU A 392 -4.56 -3.40 3.32
CA LEU A 392 -5.62 -2.47 3.72
C LEU A 392 -6.09 -1.59 2.55
N MET A 393 -5.18 -1.21 1.68
CA MET A 393 -5.39 -0.51 0.41
C MET A 393 -4.50 -1.12 -0.69
N ALA A 394 -4.59 -0.63 -1.92
CA ALA A 394 -3.49 -0.75 -2.89
C ALA A 394 -2.21 -0.10 -2.31
N SER A 395 -1.06 -0.68 -2.62
CA SER A 395 0.23 -0.08 -2.22
C SER A 395 0.46 1.26 -2.93
N VAL A 396 1.34 2.08 -2.36
CA VAL A 396 1.66 3.41 -2.92
C VAL A 396 2.23 3.28 -4.34
N THR A 397 3.09 2.27 -4.56
CA THR A 397 3.67 1.91 -5.86
C THR A 397 2.61 1.45 -6.86
N GLU A 398 1.73 0.50 -6.50
CA GLU A 398 0.59 0.06 -7.34
C GLU A 398 -0.34 1.23 -7.73
N SER A 399 -0.31 2.35 -7.00
CA SER A 399 -1.19 3.50 -7.19
C SER A 399 -0.65 4.59 -8.14
N VAL A 400 0.65 4.59 -8.43
CA VAL A 400 1.30 5.63 -9.27
C VAL A 400 2.20 5.08 -10.39
N GLU A 401 2.55 3.79 -10.36
CA GLU A 401 3.39 3.14 -11.37
C GLU A 401 2.57 2.23 -12.30
N LYS A 402 3.02 2.10 -13.56
CA LYS A 402 2.48 1.13 -14.53
C LYS A 402 3.53 0.04 -14.80
N VAL A 403 3.07 -1.17 -15.11
CA VAL A 403 3.95 -2.29 -15.51
C VAL A 403 4.81 -1.87 -16.72
N CYS A 404 6.11 -2.17 -16.66
CA CYS A 404 7.06 -1.79 -17.71
C CYS A 404 6.73 -2.46 -19.06
N PRO A 405 6.41 -1.68 -20.13
CA PRO A 405 5.97 -2.22 -21.42
C PRO A 405 7.09 -2.84 -22.27
N ALA A 406 8.33 -2.82 -21.78
CA ALA A 406 9.48 -3.45 -22.42
C ALA A 406 9.78 -4.84 -21.84
N CYS A 407 9.37 -5.15 -20.61
CA CYS A 407 9.65 -6.45 -19.98
C CYS A 407 8.44 -7.13 -19.36
N ASP A 408 7.24 -6.54 -19.47
CA ASP A 408 6.00 -7.03 -18.88
C ASP A 408 6.16 -7.37 -17.38
N GLY A 409 6.92 -6.53 -16.67
CA GLY A 409 7.23 -6.69 -15.24
C GLY A 409 8.35 -7.67 -14.90
N ARG A 410 8.97 -8.35 -15.88
CA ARG A 410 10.05 -9.34 -15.63
C ARG A 410 11.38 -8.76 -15.14
N GLY A 411 11.54 -7.43 -15.14
CA GLY A 411 12.80 -6.74 -14.81
C GLY A 411 13.96 -6.96 -15.80
N THR A 412 13.80 -7.83 -16.79
CA THR A 412 14.84 -8.23 -17.76
C THR A 412 14.27 -8.36 -19.17
N THR A 413 15.11 -8.12 -20.17
CA THR A 413 14.81 -8.34 -21.59
C THR A 413 15.84 -9.31 -22.20
N PRO A 414 15.50 -10.04 -23.27
CA PRO A 414 16.47 -10.87 -23.98
C PRO A 414 17.60 -10.01 -24.58
N THR A 415 18.69 -10.64 -25.01
CA THR A 415 19.70 -9.94 -25.85
C THR A 415 19.28 -9.97 -27.32
N ILE A 416 19.77 -9.00 -28.12
CA ILE A 416 19.47 -8.93 -29.57
C ILE A 416 19.73 -10.25 -30.31
N PRO A 417 20.89 -10.94 -30.14
CA PRO A 417 21.12 -12.23 -30.79
C PRO A 417 20.13 -13.33 -30.35
N SER A 418 19.77 -13.36 -29.06
CA SER A 418 18.81 -14.36 -28.53
C SER A 418 17.40 -14.13 -29.08
N LEU A 419 16.96 -12.88 -29.18
CA LEU A 419 15.68 -12.53 -29.80
C LEU A 419 15.68 -12.82 -31.30
N ALA A 420 16.74 -12.46 -32.03
CA ALA A 420 16.88 -12.75 -33.45
C ALA A 420 16.84 -14.26 -33.74
N LEU A 421 17.50 -15.09 -32.91
CA LEU A 421 17.41 -16.56 -33.00
C LEU A 421 16.01 -17.08 -32.68
N SER A 422 15.27 -16.45 -31.76
CA SER A 422 13.87 -16.77 -31.50
C SER A 422 12.98 -16.48 -32.72
N ILE A 423 13.16 -15.30 -33.34
CA ILE A 423 12.47 -14.91 -34.57
C ILE A 423 12.78 -15.88 -35.71
N LEU A 424 14.04 -16.29 -35.89
CA LEU A 424 14.41 -17.27 -36.94
C LEU A 424 13.71 -18.62 -36.77
N ARG A 425 13.60 -19.14 -35.54
CA ARG A 425 12.86 -20.39 -35.27
C ARG A 425 11.37 -20.23 -35.60
N GLN A 426 10.75 -19.15 -35.15
CA GLN A 426 9.35 -18.87 -35.47
C GLN A 426 9.11 -18.63 -36.97
N LEU A 427 10.12 -18.18 -37.72
CA LEU A 427 10.06 -18.12 -39.18
C LEU A 427 10.15 -19.49 -39.82
N GLU A 428 11.04 -20.37 -39.36
CA GLU A 428 11.10 -21.75 -39.84
C GLU A 428 9.78 -22.51 -39.54
N ASP A 429 9.27 -22.44 -38.32
CA ASP A 429 7.93 -22.94 -37.96
C ASP A 429 6.83 -22.30 -38.82
N GLY A 430 6.98 -21.00 -39.09
CA GLY A 430 6.10 -20.21 -39.94
C GLY A 430 6.03 -20.73 -41.38
N CYS A 431 7.17 -21.16 -41.93
CA CYS A 431 7.30 -21.76 -43.26
C CYS A 431 6.80 -23.22 -43.29
N ASN A 432 7.00 -23.97 -42.20
CA ASN A 432 6.60 -25.38 -42.11
C ASN A 432 5.09 -25.56 -41.93
N ALA A 433 4.43 -24.68 -41.16
CA ALA A 433 3.04 -24.88 -40.73
C ALA A 433 1.96 -24.62 -41.80
N SER A 434 2.30 -24.17 -43.00
CA SER A 434 1.29 -23.83 -44.02
C SER A 434 1.84 -23.91 -45.45
N SER A 435 1.37 -24.89 -46.22
CA SER A 435 1.67 -25.07 -47.65
C SER A 435 1.15 -23.94 -48.56
N GLN A 436 0.38 -22.98 -48.03
CA GLN A 436 -0.20 -21.83 -48.75
C GLN A 436 0.40 -20.48 -48.32
N THR A 437 1.30 -20.45 -47.33
CA THR A 437 1.94 -19.20 -46.89
C THR A 437 3.07 -18.85 -47.86
N GLN A 438 2.84 -17.85 -48.73
CA GLN A 438 3.83 -17.40 -49.71
C GLN A 438 4.67 -16.21 -49.21
N ARG A 439 4.20 -15.47 -48.21
CA ARG A 439 4.88 -14.29 -47.69
C ARG A 439 4.82 -14.22 -46.16
N LEU A 440 5.96 -13.88 -45.56
CA LEU A 440 6.11 -13.61 -44.13
C LEU A 440 6.63 -12.18 -43.97
N THR A 441 5.97 -11.37 -43.15
CA THR A 441 6.41 -10.00 -42.82
C THR A 441 6.68 -9.90 -41.32
N ILE A 442 7.90 -9.53 -40.96
CA ILE A 442 8.35 -9.37 -39.57
C ILE A 442 8.55 -7.90 -39.30
N GLN A 443 8.06 -7.41 -38.17
CA GLN A 443 8.44 -6.10 -37.65
C GLN A 443 9.04 -6.28 -36.26
N SER A 444 10.14 -5.58 -35.97
CA SER A 444 10.75 -5.48 -34.64
C SER A 444 11.53 -4.16 -34.56
N SER A 445 12.22 -3.91 -33.45
CA SER A 445 13.07 -2.73 -33.30
C SER A 445 14.17 -2.68 -34.37
N VAL A 446 14.68 -1.48 -34.62
CA VAL A 446 15.68 -1.21 -35.66
C VAL A 446 16.92 -2.09 -35.48
N ASP A 447 17.42 -2.26 -34.25
CA ASP A 447 18.63 -3.03 -33.97
C ASP A 447 18.45 -4.53 -34.24
N VAL A 448 17.29 -5.09 -33.88
CA VAL A 448 16.96 -6.51 -34.09
C VAL A 448 16.85 -6.82 -35.57
N VAL A 449 16.17 -5.95 -36.33
CA VAL A 449 16.06 -6.13 -37.78
C VAL A 449 17.39 -5.86 -38.48
N THR A 450 18.22 -4.94 -37.99
CA THR A 450 19.58 -4.72 -38.50
C THR A 450 20.44 -5.98 -38.31
N TYR A 451 20.37 -6.61 -37.13
CA TYR A 451 21.08 -7.86 -36.84
C TYR A 451 20.57 -9.02 -37.71
N LEU A 452 19.24 -9.14 -37.88
CA LEU A 452 18.64 -10.13 -38.76
C LEU A 452 19.06 -9.94 -40.23
N LEU A 453 19.09 -8.69 -40.70
CA LEU A 453 19.44 -8.33 -42.07
C LEU A 453 20.92 -8.46 -42.40
N ASN A 454 21.83 -8.52 -41.42
CA ASN A 454 23.28 -8.60 -41.65
C ASN A 454 23.86 -9.93 -41.16
N GLU A 455 23.99 -10.12 -39.85
CA GLU A 455 24.58 -11.32 -39.22
C GLU A 455 23.78 -12.59 -39.53
N LYS A 456 22.48 -12.46 -39.77
CA LYS A 456 21.57 -13.57 -40.11
C LYS A 456 21.03 -13.57 -41.54
N ARG A 457 21.61 -12.73 -42.41
CA ARG A 457 21.25 -12.65 -43.84
C ARG A 457 21.27 -14.01 -44.55
N TYR A 458 22.32 -14.81 -44.30
CA TYR A 458 22.50 -16.11 -44.93
C TYR A 458 21.43 -17.12 -44.48
N ASP A 459 21.16 -17.19 -43.17
CA ASP A 459 20.16 -18.09 -42.59
C ASP A 459 18.75 -17.79 -43.14
N ILE A 460 18.42 -16.50 -43.30
CA ILE A 460 17.13 -16.08 -43.87
C ILE A 460 17.04 -16.41 -45.37
N GLY A 461 18.10 -16.16 -46.13
CA GLY A 461 18.16 -16.54 -47.54
C GLY A 461 18.04 -18.05 -47.76
N GLN A 462 18.55 -18.88 -46.85
CA GLN A 462 18.32 -20.33 -46.88
C GLN A 462 16.85 -20.69 -46.65
N LEU A 463 16.17 -20.05 -45.68
CA LEU A 463 14.74 -20.28 -45.43
C LEU A 463 13.87 -19.89 -46.63
N GLU A 464 14.11 -18.72 -47.24
CA GLU A 464 13.41 -18.29 -48.46
C GLU A 464 13.61 -19.30 -49.60
N ASN A 465 14.85 -19.74 -49.83
CA ASN A 465 15.18 -20.67 -50.93
C ASN A 465 14.64 -22.09 -50.71
N LYS A 466 14.64 -22.59 -49.46
CA LYS A 466 14.16 -23.92 -49.06
C LYS A 466 12.64 -24.02 -49.16
N HIS A 467 11.93 -23.02 -48.66
CA HIS A 467 10.45 -23.05 -48.56
C HIS A 467 9.73 -22.30 -49.69
N LYS A 468 10.46 -21.63 -50.60
CA LYS A 468 9.92 -20.80 -51.70
C LYS A 468 8.98 -19.69 -51.23
N VAL A 469 9.25 -19.16 -50.03
CA VAL A 469 8.52 -18.04 -49.43
C VAL A 469 9.33 -16.75 -49.55
N LYS A 470 8.66 -15.61 -49.53
CA LYS A 470 9.30 -14.30 -49.43
C LYS A 470 9.22 -13.73 -48.01
N ILE A 471 10.38 -13.51 -47.39
CA ILE A 471 10.52 -12.95 -46.05
C ILE A 471 10.80 -11.45 -46.17
N THR A 472 10.01 -10.63 -45.48
CA THR A 472 10.13 -9.16 -45.46
C THR A 472 10.39 -8.70 -44.03
N LEU A 473 11.60 -8.22 -43.76
CA LEU A 473 11.96 -7.66 -42.45
C LEU A 473 11.79 -6.14 -42.46
N LEU A 474 11.02 -5.61 -41.52
CA LEU A 474 10.70 -4.19 -41.40
C LEU A 474 11.26 -3.62 -40.09
N PRO A 475 12.34 -2.81 -40.13
CA PRO A 475 12.82 -2.11 -38.94
C PRO A 475 11.79 -1.05 -38.55
N ASN A 476 11.12 -1.23 -37.41
CA ASN A 476 10.06 -0.35 -36.96
C ASN A 476 10.59 0.57 -35.84
N PRO A 477 10.74 1.89 -36.09
CA PRO A 477 11.24 2.83 -35.09
C PRO A 477 10.24 3.10 -33.96
N TYR A 478 8.97 2.73 -34.13
CA TYR A 478 7.95 2.84 -33.09
C TYR A 478 7.82 1.59 -32.22
N MET A 479 8.47 0.48 -32.59
CA MET A 479 8.39 -0.79 -31.85
C MET A 479 9.53 -0.88 -30.83
N GLN A 480 9.17 -0.75 -29.55
CA GLN A 480 10.08 -0.89 -28.41
C GLN A 480 10.69 -2.29 -28.38
N PHE A 481 12.00 -2.39 -28.11
CA PHE A 481 12.65 -3.68 -27.82
C PHE A 481 12.09 -4.26 -26.51
N PRO A 482 11.80 -5.58 -26.41
CA PRO A 482 12.10 -6.68 -27.33
C PRO A 482 10.91 -7.08 -28.23
N ASN A 483 9.94 -6.20 -28.43
CA ASN A 483 8.71 -6.55 -29.13
C ASN A 483 8.96 -6.84 -30.62
N PHE A 484 8.21 -7.80 -31.15
CA PHE A 484 8.17 -8.12 -32.57
C PHE A 484 6.80 -8.67 -32.97
N SER A 485 6.50 -8.66 -34.26
CA SER A 485 5.29 -9.24 -34.84
C SER A 485 5.64 -10.00 -36.12
N ILE A 486 4.93 -11.11 -36.38
CA ILE A 486 5.07 -11.92 -37.61
C ILE A 486 3.70 -12.05 -38.26
N ASN A 487 3.52 -11.40 -39.40
CA ASN A 487 2.32 -11.46 -40.21
C ASN A 487 2.51 -12.44 -41.37
N LYS A 488 1.68 -13.49 -41.43
CA LYS A 488 1.64 -14.46 -42.53
C LYS A 488 0.60 -14.02 -43.56
N GLN A 489 0.95 -14.05 -44.85
CA GLN A 489 0.01 -13.73 -45.94
C GLN A 489 -0.11 -14.92 -46.89
N GLN A 490 -1.36 -15.26 -47.23
CA GLN A 490 -1.73 -16.30 -48.19
C GLN A 490 -1.97 -15.69 -49.58
N GLY A 491 -1.46 -16.36 -50.61
CA GLY A 491 -1.69 -16.03 -52.03
C GLY A 491 -0.82 -14.91 -52.62
N GLU A 492 -0.84 -14.84 -53.96
CA GLU A 492 0.11 -14.05 -54.78
C GLU A 492 -0.20 -12.55 -54.86
N LYS A 493 -1.14 -12.04 -54.04
CA LYS A 493 -1.50 -10.62 -54.07
C LYS A 493 -0.28 -9.76 -53.72
N LYS A 494 0.32 -9.13 -54.74
CA LYS A 494 1.43 -8.19 -54.57
C LYS A 494 0.97 -7.09 -53.60
N PRO A 495 1.74 -6.78 -52.53
CA PRO A 495 1.37 -5.69 -51.64
C PRO A 495 1.35 -4.38 -52.44
N HIS A 496 0.26 -3.61 -52.32
CA HIS A 496 0.12 -2.29 -52.95
C HIS A 496 1.10 -1.24 -52.42
N HIS A 497 1.84 -1.56 -51.34
CA HIS A 497 2.71 -0.64 -50.62
C HIS A 497 4.15 -1.18 -50.56
N LYS A 498 5.12 -0.27 -50.62
CA LYS A 498 6.55 -0.59 -50.45
C LYS A 498 6.83 -0.98 -48.99
N SER A 499 7.92 -1.70 -48.73
CA SER A 499 8.28 -2.20 -47.39
C SER A 499 8.21 -1.15 -46.28
N TYR A 500 8.81 0.02 -46.49
CA TYR A 500 8.82 1.14 -45.53
C TYR A 500 7.42 1.76 -45.27
N GLN A 501 6.43 1.52 -46.15
CA GLN A 501 5.06 1.97 -45.96
C GLN A 501 4.22 0.95 -45.15
N GLY A 502 4.71 -0.28 -44.99
CA GLY A 502 4.07 -1.34 -44.20
C GLY A 502 4.41 -1.30 -42.70
N ILE A 503 5.20 -0.33 -42.25
CA ILE A 503 5.57 -0.16 -40.84
C ILE A 503 4.32 0.17 -40.02
N SER A 504 3.99 -0.64 -39.01
CA SER A 504 2.88 -0.37 -38.11
C SER A 504 3.21 0.84 -37.22
N LYS A 505 2.28 1.79 -37.17
CA LYS A 505 2.34 2.94 -36.25
C LYS A 505 1.53 2.62 -35.00
N PRO A 506 1.93 3.13 -33.81
CA PRO A 506 1.13 3.00 -32.61
C PRO A 506 -0.22 3.69 -32.82
N GLN A 507 -1.29 3.00 -32.47
CA GLN A 507 -2.62 3.60 -32.36
C GLN A 507 -2.70 4.24 -30.97
N HIS A 508 -2.75 5.57 -30.90
CA HIS A 508 -2.93 6.26 -29.64
C HIS A 508 -4.40 6.17 -29.20
N ASN A 509 -4.72 5.16 -28.39
CA ASN A 509 -5.97 5.15 -27.63
C ASN A 509 -5.85 6.18 -26.50
N LEU A 510 -6.62 7.27 -26.58
CA LEU A 510 -6.67 8.31 -25.54
C LEU A 510 -7.05 7.72 -24.16
N ALA A 511 -7.82 6.64 -24.13
CA ALA A 511 -8.18 5.88 -22.93
C ALA A 511 -6.95 5.26 -22.20
N GLU A 512 -5.94 4.75 -22.91
CA GLU A 512 -4.76 4.11 -22.28
C GLU A 512 -3.88 5.11 -21.51
N ASN A 513 -3.96 6.39 -21.88
CA ASN A 513 -3.33 7.50 -21.17
C ASN A 513 -4.09 7.88 -19.88
N GLY A 514 -5.24 7.27 -19.59
CA GLY A 514 -6.09 7.61 -18.45
C GLY A 514 -6.96 8.87 -18.66
N LEU A 515 -6.95 9.45 -19.86
CA LEU A 515 -7.68 10.69 -20.19
C LEU A 515 -9.15 10.44 -20.56
N SER A 516 -9.77 9.41 -20.00
CA SER A 516 -11.23 9.19 -20.14
C SER A 516 -11.94 10.02 -19.07
N GLU A 517 -12.14 11.30 -19.35
CA GLU A 517 -12.61 12.34 -18.40
C GLU A 517 -14.07 12.19 -17.90
N THR A 518 -14.73 11.06 -18.13
CA THR A 518 -16.08 10.78 -17.62
C THR A 518 -16.03 10.45 -16.12
N LYS A 519 -15.78 11.47 -15.29
CA LYS A 519 -15.87 11.35 -13.83
C LYS A 519 -17.30 11.00 -13.43
N GLU A 520 -17.49 9.84 -12.81
CA GLU A 520 -18.78 9.44 -12.23
C GLU A 520 -19.22 10.47 -11.19
N VAL A 521 -20.48 10.91 -11.30
CA VAL A 521 -21.11 11.79 -10.31
C VAL A 521 -22.00 10.93 -9.43
N ALA A 522 -21.74 10.94 -8.12
CA ALA A 522 -22.58 10.25 -7.14
C ALA A 522 -23.99 10.88 -7.09
N ALA A 523 -25.02 10.05 -6.94
CA ALA A 523 -26.39 10.52 -6.76
C ALA A 523 -26.59 11.23 -5.40
N VAL A 524 -25.83 10.83 -4.39
CA VAL A 524 -25.79 11.42 -3.05
C VAL A 524 -24.41 12.05 -2.83
N ASN A 525 -24.36 13.37 -2.72
CA ASN A 525 -23.15 14.13 -2.37
C ASN A 525 -23.37 14.76 -0.99
N ILE A 526 -22.91 14.07 0.06
CA ILE A 526 -22.97 14.53 1.46
C ILE A 526 -21.58 14.32 2.07
N ASP A 527 -20.72 15.33 1.95
CA ASP A 527 -19.34 15.31 2.45
C ASP A 527 -19.25 15.69 3.94
N HIS A 528 -20.31 16.26 4.51
CA HIS A 528 -20.41 16.66 5.92
C HIS A 528 -21.86 16.60 6.42
N PRO A 529 -22.09 16.40 7.74
CA PRO A 529 -23.42 16.48 8.34
C PRO A 529 -24.01 17.89 8.29
N GLN A 530 -25.32 18.00 8.05
CA GLN A 530 -26.03 19.28 7.98
C GLN A 530 -26.14 20.02 9.33
N THR A 531 -26.11 19.27 10.44
CA THR A 531 -26.17 19.80 11.81
C THR A 531 -24.79 19.74 12.47
N ARG A 532 -24.55 20.59 13.47
CA ARG A 532 -23.29 20.55 14.26
C ARG A 532 -23.43 19.60 15.45
N ILE A 533 -22.35 18.91 15.79
CA ILE A 533 -22.26 18.10 17.00
C ILE A 533 -22.62 18.93 18.26
N PRO A 534 -23.39 18.38 19.21
CA PRO A 534 -23.70 19.07 20.46
C PRO A 534 -22.44 19.42 21.26
N GLU A 535 -22.25 20.70 21.59
CA GLU A 535 -21.15 21.09 22.48
C GLU A 535 -21.37 20.52 23.89
N LYS A 536 -20.36 19.82 24.43
CA LYS A 536 -20.31 19.50 25.85
C LYS A 536 -20.38 20.79 26.65
N LYS A 537 -21.54 21.03 27.28
CA LYS A 537 -21.69 22.06 28.33
C LYS A 537 -20.67 21.77 29.41
N GLN A 538 -19.56 22.50 29.42
CA GLN A 538 -18.61 22.47 30.52
C GLN A 538 -19.32 23.00 31.76
N THR A 539 -19.85 22.09 32.58
CA THR A 539 -20.24 22.36 33.95
C THR A 539 -18.98 22.80 34.69
N SER A 540 -18.77 24.11 34.72
CA SER A 540 -17.71 24.73 35.48
C SER A 540 -17.98 24.55 36.97
N GLU A 541 -17.55 23.41 37.53
CA GLU A 541 -17.54 23.11 38.97
C GLU A 541 -16.54 23.97 39.77
N LYS A 542 -16.28 25.21 39.30
CA LYS A 542 -15.66 26.29 40.06
C LYS A 542 -16.67 27.04 40.95
N GLY A 543 -17.91 26.54 41.05
CA GLY A 543 -18.99 27.12 41.87
C GLY A 543 -19.18 26.53 43.28
N SER A 544 -18.90 25.24 43.51
CA SER A 544 -19.25 24.55 44.78
C SER A 544 -18.20 24.64 45.89
N PHE A 545 -16.91 24.47 45.57
CA PHE A 545 -15.84 24.46 46.59
C PHE A 545 -15.71 25.79 47.37
N VAL A 546 -16.08 26.92 46.76
CA VAL A 546 -16.04 28.25 47.40
C VAL A 546 -17.16 28.46 48.43
N LYS A 547 -18.24 27.66 48.39
CA LYS A 547 -19.31 27.71 49.40
C LYS A 547 -18.94 26.97 50.69
N TRP A 548 -18.26 25.82 50.61
CA TRP A 548 -17.84 25.06 51.79
C TRP A 548 -16.78 25.81 52.63
N LEU A 549 -15.79 26.42 51.97
CA LEU A 549 -14.78 27.27 52.64
C LEU A 549 -15.35 28.55 53.28
N LYS A 550 -16.58 28.95 52.94
CA LYS A 550 -17.28 30.08 53.61
C LYS A 550 -18.16 29.65 54.79
N GLY A 551 -18.32 28.34 55.04
CA GLY A 551 -19.04 27.81 56.20
C GLY A 551 -18.19 27.65 57.47
N LEU A 552 -16.86 27.69 57.35
CA LEU A 552 -15.91 27.39 58.45
C LEU A 552 -15.11 28.59 58.98
N PHE A 553 -15.29 29.79 58.41
CA PHE A 553 -14.67 31.02 58.90
C PHE A 553 -15.63 32.23 58.84
N GLY A 554 -16.57 32.30 59.78
CA GLY A 554 -16.89 33.56 60.45
C GLY A 554 -15.92 33.72 61.63
N ILE A 555 -15.34 34.87 61.95
CA ILE A 555 -15.94 36.19 62.19
C ILE A 555 -14.85 37.26 61.95
N GLY A 556 -15.20 38.45 61.44
CA GLY A 556 -14.23 39.55 61.37
C GLY A 556 -14.74 40.80 60.64
N LYS A 557 -15.29 41.76 61.38
CA LYS A 557 -15.76 43.07 60.88
C LYS A 557 -14.67 43.81 60.09
N THR A 558 -15.03 44.50 59.00
CA THR A 558 -14.86 45.97 58.86
C THR A 558 -15.56 46.57 57.63
N LYS A 559 -15.71 47.91 57.61
CA LYS A 559 -16.58 48.71 56.74
C LYS A 559 -15.82 49.42 55.59
N LYS A 560 -16.62 50.02 54.67
CA LYS A 560 -16.30 51.06 53.65
C LYS A 560 -15.62 50.55 52.37
N THR A 561 -16.31 50.45 51.23
CA THR A 561 -16.72 51.54 50.28
C THR A 561 -15.55 52.33 49.67
N ASN A 562 -15.32 52.19 48.35
CA ASN A 562 -15.91 53.16 47.40
C ASN A 562 -15.90 52.69 45.93
N LYS A 563 -16.64 53.41 45.08
CA LYS A 563 -16.90 53.12 43.66
C LYS A 563 -15.70 53.32 42.73
N LYS A 564 -15.68 52.59 41.60
CA LYS A 564 -15.00 52.99 40.36
C LYS A 564 -15.44 54.40 39.93
N ARG A 565 -14.53 55.16 39.30
CA ARG A 565 -14.88 56.22 38.36
C ARG A 565 -13.98 56.17 37.14
N ASN A 566 -14.55 56.46 35.97
CA ASN A 566 -13.84 56.68 34.71
C ASN A 566 -12.80 57.83 34.88
N ASN A 567 -11.86 58.10 33.97
CA ASN A 567 -12.04 58.12 32.52
C ASN A 567 -10.71 58.34 31.75
N ASN A 568 -10.74 57.98 30.45
CA ASN A 568 -10.11 58.66 29.32
C ASN A 568 -8.56 58.82 29.15
N ARG A 569 -8.16 58.51 27.90
CA ARG A 569 -7.31 59.31 26.98
C ARG A 569 -5.77 59.29 27.06
N ASN A 570 -5.24 58.58 26.05
CA ASN A 570 -4.38 59.08 24.96
C ASN A 570 -2.85 59.27 25.10
N ARG A 571 -2.21 58.79 24.03
CA ARG A 571 -1.01 59.27 23.31
C ARG A 571 0.38 59.06 23.94
N ASN A 572 1.18 58.31 23.17
CA ASN A 572 2.50 58.67 22.66
C ASN A 572 3.25 59.80 23.39
N ASN A 573 4.42 59.49 23.94
CA ASN A 573 5.64 59.55 23.13
C ASN A 573 6.88 58.99 23.85
N ASN A 574 7.54 58.03 23.18
CA ASN A 574 8.91 58.13 22.65
C ASN A 574 10.12 58.36 23.58
N LYS A 575 11.25 57.77 23.14
CA LYS A 575 12.66 58.02 23.49
C LYS A 575 13.21 57.53 24.84
N ASN A 576 14.13 56.57 24.72
CA ASN A 576 15.57 56.67 25.07
C ASN A 576 15.94 57.19 26.47
N ARG A 577 16.91 56.62 27.19
CA ARG A 577 18.21 56.08 26.71
C ARG A 577 18.97 55.47 27.90
N ASN A 578 19.88 54.52 27.65
CA ASN A 578 21.11 54.27 28.44
C ASN A 578 20.94 53.85 29.94
N ARG A 579 21.91 53.22 30.63
CA ARG A 579 23.15 52.49 30.25
C ARG A 579 23.58 51.61 31.44
N ASN A 580 24.32 50.54 31.14
CA ASN A 580 25.41 49.95 31.93
C ASN A 580 25.35 49.90 33.48
N ARG A 581 25.41 48.67 34.03
CA ARG A 581 26.62 48.05 34.65
C ARG A 581 26.22 46.63 35.12
N ASN A 582 26.84 45.52 34.71
CA ASN A 582 28.25 45.07 34.66
C ASN A 582 28.74 44.44 36.00
N ARG A 583 29.50 43.32 35.89
CA ARG A 583 29.97 42.37 36.93
C ARG A 583 28.91 41.38 37.47
N GLY A 584 29.23 40.12 37.80
CA GLY A 584 30.48 39.36 37.68
C GLY A 584 30.81 38.51 38.93
N GLY A 585 31.27 37.26 38.75
CA GLY A 585 31.56 36.27 39.84
C GLY A 585 30.47 35.18 39.92
N GLN A 586 30.67 33.87 39.70
CA GLN A 586 31.78 32.90 39.86
C GLN A 586 31.87 32.23 41.26
N LYS A 587 32.18 30.91 41.27
CA LYS A 587 32.45 29.97 42.39
C LYS A 587 31.19 29.27 42.97
N GLN A 588 31.06 27.93 42.92
CA GLN A 588 31.65 26.82 43.72
C GLN A 588 30.49 26.16 44.55
N GLN A 589 30.44 24.90 44.99
CA GLN A 589 31.32 23.71 44.91
C GLN A 589 30.53 22.42 45.26
N ASN A 590 31.17 21.24 45.14
CA ASN A 590 30.85 19.93 45.77
C ASN A 590 29.56 19.21 45.30
N ASN A 591 29.53 17.93 44.88
CA ASN A 591 30.39 16.73 45.03
C ASN A 591 30.28 15.96 46.37
N SER A 592 30.19 14.62 46.25
CA SER A 592 30.25 13.58 47.32
C SER A 592 29.10 13.51 48.35
N GLN A 593 28.77 12.37 48.98
CA GLN A 593 28.81 10.93 48.59
C GLN A 593 28.12 10.05 49.68
N ASN A 594 27.55 8.90 49.30
CA ASN A 594 27.45 7.62 50.05
C ASN A 594 26.67 7.43 51.40
N LYS A 595 25.87 6.33 51.41
CA LYS A 595 25.69 5.23 52.42
C LYS A 595 25.24 5.59 53.86
N GLN A 596 24.24 4.92 54.45
CA GLN A 596 24.26 3.51 54.92
C GLN A 596 22.81 2.99 55.22
N GLN A 597 22.40 1.81 54.73
CA GLN A 597 22.39 0.46 55.38
C GLN A 597 21.30 0.17 56.45
N ARG A 598 20.49 -0.88 56.17
CA ARG A 598 20.22 -2.12 56.95
C ARG A 598 18.89 -2.74 56.46
N GLN A 599 18.58 -4.05 56.51
CA GLN A 599 19.28 -5.35 56.50
C GLN A 599 18.19 -6.44 56.74
N ASN A 600 18.41 -7.70 56.31
CA ASN A 600 17.63 -8.94 56.51
C ASN A 600 16.68 -9.35 55.36
N LYS A 601 16.51 -10.65 55.01
CA LYS A 601 17.33 -11.87 55.24
C LYS A 601 16.98 -12.93 54.14
N ARG A 602 17.88 -13.89 53.92
CA ARG A 602 17.82 -15.07 52.99
C ARG A 602 16.79 -16.14 53.46
N PRO A 603 16.47 -17.26 52.72
CA PRO A 603 17.39 -18.14 51.95
C PRO A 603 16.84 -18.81 50.63
N GLN A 604 17.47 -19.93 50.22
CA GLN A 604 17.49 -20.55 48.88
C GLN A 604 16.67 -21.86 48.72
N ASN A 605 16.46 -22.26 47.45
CA ASN A 605 16.08 -23.58 46.90
C ASN A 605 16.18 -24.85 47.78
N LYS A 606 15.13 -25.71 47.73
CA LYS A 606 15.21 -27.11 47.19
C LYS A 606 13.86 -27.86 47.10
N GLN A 607 13.67 -28.56 45.98
CA GLN A 607 13.08 -29.90 45.74
C GLN A 607 11.77 -30.43 46.38
N GLN A 608 11.03 -31.22 45.56
CA GLN A 608 10.01 -32.25 45.88
C GLN A 608 8.69 -31.74 46.50
N ASN A 609 7.49 -32.00 45.95
CA ASN A 609 6.99 -33.34 45.62
C ASN A 609 5.80 -33.35 44.63
N ARG A 610 5.48 -34.54 44.09
CA ARG A 610 4.27 -34.86 43.30
C ARG A 610 3.01 -34.88 44.20
N PRO A 611 1.80 -34.78 43.61
CA PRO A 611 0.93 -35.97 43.67
C PRO A 611 0.41 -36.42 42.30
N LYS A 612 -0.01 -37.69 42.24
CA LYS A 612 -0.85 -38.24 41.18
C LYS A 612 -2.33 -38.06 41.54
N SER A 613 -3.18 -37.99 40.52
CA SER A 613 -4.46 -38.70 40.53
C SER A 613 -4.73 -39.27 39.13
N GLN A 614 -4.72 -40.61 39.06
CA GLN A 614 -5.47 -41.40 38.07
C GLN A 614 -6.92 -41.46 38.64
N GLU A 615 -8.01 -41.71 37.91
CA GLU A 615 -8.35 -42.83 37.01
C GLU A 615 -9.40 -42.33 35.98
N SER A 616 -9.37 -42.69 34.68
CA SER A 616 -9.88 -43.93 34.06
C SER A 616 -11.28 -44.36 34.51
N VAL A 617 -12.22 -44.56 33.59
CA VAL A 617 -12.54 -45.83 32.88
C VAL A 617 -13.33 -45.46 31.61
N LYS A 618 -12.93 -45.87 30.38
CA LYS A 618 -13.28 -47.14 29.69
C LYS A 618 -14.82 -47.31 29.54
N ASP A 619 -15.43 -47.87 28.51
CA ASP A 619 -15.08 -48.70 27.31
C ASP A 619 -16.27 -48.49 26.30
N LYS A 620 -16.34 -48.91 25.03
CA LYS A 620 -15.53 -49.80 24.16
C LYS A 620 -15.90 -49.64 22.65
N ASP A 621 -15.12 -50.30 21.79
CA ASP A 621 -15.46 -51.04 20.55
C ASP A 621 -16.62 -50.60 19.62
N ASN A 622 -16.31 -50.44 18.32
CA ASN A 622 -16.34 -51.62 17.43
C ASN A 622 -15.40 -51.54 16.21
N LYS A 623 -14.93 -52.71 15.75
CA LYS A 623 -14.13 -52.92 14.53
C LYS A 623 -14.97 -53.63 13.47
N ASN A 624 -14.69 -53.35 12.19
CA ASN A 624 -14.60 -54.33 11.10
C ASN A 624 -13.89 -53.63 9.93
N GLN A 625 -12.68 -54.03 9.51
CA GLN A 625 -12.35 -55.23 8.73
C GLN A 625 -13.21 -55.43 7.46
N THR A 626 -12.66 -55.05 6.30
CA THR A 626 -12.68 -55.90 5.09
C THR A 626 -11.70 -55.44 4.01
N LYS A 627 -10.89 -56.39 3.53
CA LYS A 627 -10.08 -56.45 2.30
C LYS A 627 -9.80 -57.98 2.10
N PRO A 628 -9.38 -58.48 0.92
CA PRO A 628 -9.12 -57.82 -0.37
C PRO A 628 -9.73 -58.54 -1.60
N LYS A 629 -9.64 -57.92 -2.79
CA LYS A 629 -9.12 -58.57 -4.03
C LYS A 629 -8.80 -57.54 -5.14
N PRO A 630 -7.92 -57.86 -6.11
CA PRO A 630 -7.29 -56.87 -6.99
C PRO A 630 -7.77 -56.88 -8.45
N LYS A 631 -7.54 -55.76 -9.15
CA LYS A 631 -7.47 -55.49 -10.61
C LYS A 631 -7.12 -53.98 -10.73
N GLN A 632 -6.33 -53.47 -11.67
CA GLN A 632 -5.52 -54.06 -12.75
C GLN A 632 -4.46 -52.99 -13.13
N GLU A 633 -3.17 -53.32 -13.14
CA GLU A 633 -2.13 -52.39 -13.64
C GLU A 633 -2.05 -52.48 -15.18
N VAL A 634 -2.06 -51.33 -15.85
CA VAL A 634 -1.83 -51.24 -17.30
C VAL A 634 -0.34 -51.04 -17.55
N LYS A 635 0.33 -52.07 -18.09
CA LYS A 635 1.70 -51.96 -18.60
C LYS A 635 1.72 -51.37 -20.01
N PRO A 636 2.63 -50.42 -20.33
CA PRO A 636 3.00 -50.14 -21.71
C PRO A 636 3.73 -51.34 -22.34
N GLN A 637 3.50 -51.56 -23.64
CA GLN A 637 4.19 -52.59 -24.42
C GLN A 637 5.66 -52.24 -24.68
N ALA A 638 6.48 -53.28 -24.86
CA ALA A 638 7.85 -53.17 -25.33
C ALA A 638 8.14 -54.22 -26.39
N THR A 639 8.85 -53.85 -27.45
CA THR A 639 9.88 -54.62 -28.18
C THR A 639 10.34 -53.86 -29.44
N PRO A 640 11.50 -54.19 -30.04
CA PRO A 640 12.69 -54.85 -29.47
C PRO A 640 13.96 -53.99 -29.58
N LYS A 641 15.00 -54.36 -28.82
CA LYS A 641 16.38 -53.92 -29.05
C LYS A 641 17.10 -54.94 -29.95
N THR A 642 18.06 -54.48 -30.73
CA THR A 642 19.17 -55.31 -31.24
C THR A 642 20.47 -54.88 -30.56
N GLU A 643 21.36 -55.84 -30.34
CA GLU A 643 22.58 -55.75 -29.52
C GLU A 643 23.71 -54.97 -30.20
N VAL A 644 24.70 -54.48 -29.42
CA VAL A 644 26.12 -54.89 -29.52
C VAL A 644 26.77 -54.76 -28.13
N LYS A 645 27.78 -55.61 -27.88
CA LYS A 645 28.41 -55.94 -26.58
C LYS A 645 29.36 -54.88 -26.01
N THR A 646 29.49 -54.91 -24.69
CA THR A 646 30.50 -54.19 -23.89
C THR A 646 31.79 -55.01 -23.69
N THR A 647 32.90 -54.31 -23.37
CA THR A 647 34.00 -54.59 -22.41
C THR A 647 35.37 -54.06 -22.95
N PRO A 648 36.41 -53.80 -22.13
CA PRO A 648 36.45 -52.59 -21.29
C PRO A 648 37.83 -51.89 -21.26
N LYS A 649 37.96 -50.90 -20.34
CA LYS A 649 39.20 -50.49 -19.63
C LYS A 649 40.10 -49.43 -20.30
N VAL A 650 40.27 -48.29 -19.61
CA VAL A 650 41.52 -47.80 -18.97
C VAL A 650 41.32 -46.34 -18.53
N GLU A 651 41.61 -46.03 -17.27
CA GLU A 651 41.70 -44.64 -16.78
C GLU A 651 43.02 -43.99 -17.23
N GLN A 652 42.96 -42.76 -17.76
CA GLN A 652 44.10 -41.85 -17.80
C GLN A 652 43.67 -40.42 -17.43
N LYS A 653 44.47 -39.79 -16.56
CA LYS A 653 44.32 -38.40 -16.11
C LYS A 653 44.61 -37.42 -17.25
N PRO A 654 43.79 -36.37 -17.48
CA PRO A 654 44.21 -35.21 -18.27
C PRO A 654 45.12 -34.28 -17.45
N ALA A 655 46.11 -33.70 -18.12
CA ALA A 655 47.16 -32.89 -17.51
C ALA A 655 46.75 -31.43 -17.19
N SER A 656 47.61 -30.75 -16.44
CA SER A 656 47.53 -29.35 -16.04
C SER A 656 47.41 -28.37 -17.22
N LYS A 657 46.51 -27.38 -17.09
CA LYS A 657 46.42 -26.25 -18.03
C LYS A 657 47.61 -25.27 -17.83
N PRO A 658 48.22 -24.73 -18.89
CA PRO A 658 49.28 -23.74 -18.78
C PRO A 658 48.75 -22.34 -18.41
N LYS A 659 49.54 -21.58 -17.65
CA LYS A 659 49.28 -20.17 -17.31
C LYS A 659 49.41 -19.25 -18.55
N PRO A 660 48.58 -18.21 -18.71
CA PRO A 660 48.80 -17.19 -19.73
C PRO A 660 50.00 -16.29 -19.39
N LYS A 661 50.87 -16.02 -20.37
CA LYS A 661 51.90 -14.98 -20.28
C LYS A 661 51.31 -13.60 -20.62
N PRO A 662 51.76 -12.51 -19.97
CA PRO A 662 51.27 -11.16 -20.27
C PRO A 662 51.77 -10.64 -21.63
N LYS A 663 50.95 -9.83 -22.30
CA LYS A 663 51.37 -9.05 -23.48
C LYS A 663 52.06 -7.76 -23.03
N PRO A 664 53.15 -7.32 -23.68
CA PRO A 664 53.70 -5.99 -23.47
C PRO A 664 52.75 -4.94 -24.06
N LYS A 665 52.55 -3.83 -23.36
CA LYS A 665 51.98 -2.59 -23.91
C LYS A 665 52.98 -1.46 -23.70
N THR A 666 53.27 -0.79 -24.80
CA THR A 666 54.22 0.31 -24.96
C THR A 666 53.92 1.47 -24.01
N GLU A 667 54.94 1.97 -23.32
CA GLU A 667 54.90 3.29 -22.69
C GLU A 667 54.89 4.37 -23.79
N ILE A 668 53.91 5.26 -23.76
CA ILE A 668 53.94 6.51 -24.52
C ILE A 668 54.18 7.61 -23.49
N GLN A 669 55.39 8.19 -23.53
CA GLN A 669 55.72 9.37 -22.75
C GLN A 669 54.88 10.54 -23.25
N ILE A 670 54.16 11.20 -22.33
CA ILE A 670 53.50 12.48 -22.59
C ILE A 670 54.45 13.56 -22.11
N GLU A 671 55.18 14.19 -23.03
CA GLU A 671 55.91 15.42 -22.72
C GLU A 671 54.93 16.59 -22.56
N SER A 672 55.08 17.31 -21.46
CA SER A 672 54.35 18.54 -21.16
C SER A 672 55.13 19.76 -21.63
N LYS A 673 54.72 20.34 -22.77
CA LYS A 673 55.00 21.75 -23.11
C LYS A 673 53.74 22.42 -23.63
N GLY A 674 53.39 23.55 -23.03
CA GLY A 674 52.26 24.38 -23.47
C GLY A 674 52.74 25.69 -24.05
N GLU A 675 52.04 26.15 -25.08
CA GLU A 675 51.91 27.55 -25.54
C GLU A 675 50.74 27.53 -26.54
N SER A 676 49.56 28.12 -26.32
CA SER A 676 49.13 29.50 -26.05
C SER A 676 48.44 30.13 -27.30
N LYS A 677 47.24 30.70 -27.06
CA LYS A 677 46.51 31.70 -27.90
C LYS A 677 46.13 31.33 -29.35
N GLN A 678 44.83 31.09 -29.59
CA GLN A 678 43.87 32.10 -30.11
C GLN A 678 42.53 31.44 -30.47
N VAL A 679 41.43 31.88 -29.83
CA VAL A 679 40.05 31.53 -30.23
C VAL A 679 39.37 32.78 -30.79
N LYS A 680 39.13 32.82 -32.11
CA LYS A 680 38.27 33.84 -32.74
C LYS A 680 36.81 33.39 -32.65
N LYS A 681 35.95 34.28 -32.16
CA LYS A 681 34.49 34.10 -32.14
C LYS A 681 33.94 34.12 -33.56
N ALA A 682 33.17 33.10 -33.94
CA ALA A 682 32.22 33.18 -35.06
C ALA A 682 30.82 33.47 -34.49
N LYS A 683 30.21 34.59 -34.90
CA LYS A 683 28.81 34.92 -34.56
C LYS A 683 27.88 34.22 -35.55
N MET A 684 26.79 33.63 -35.05
CA MET A 684 25.63 33.30 -35.87
C MET A 684 24.95 34.59 -36.35
N VAL A 685 24.45 34.58 -37.59
CA VAL A 685 23.47 35.53 -38.12
C VAL A 685 22.28 34.69 -38.59
N PHE A 686 21.09 35.02 -38.08
CA PHE A 686 19.82 34.45 -38.54
C PHE A 686 19.14 35.50 -39.41
N ASP A 687 19.00 35.24 -40.70
CA ASP A 687 18.13 36.02 -41.58
C ASP A 687 16.67 35.56 -41.46
N LYS A 688 15.76 36.53 -41.43
CA LYS A 688 14.31 36.32 -41.62
C LYS A 688 13.97 36.59 -43.07
N PRO A 689 13.15 35.76 -43.74
CA PRO A 689 12.43 36.19 -44.93
C PRO A 689 11.20 37.04 -44.54
N LYS A 690 10.95 38.10 -45.32
CA LYS A 690 9.63 38.71 -45.45
C LYS A 690 9.03 38.30 -46.79
N ASN A 691 7.87 37.66 -46.74
CA ASN A 691 6.68 37.78 -47.62
C ASN A 691 5.93 36.45 -47.62
#